data_AF-A0A9P0NY21-F1
#
_entry.id   AF-A0A9P0NY21-F1
#
_cell.length_a   1.000
_cell.length_b   1.000
_cell.length_c   1.000
_cell.angle_alpha   90.00
_cell.angle_beta   90.00
_cell.angle_gamma   90.00
#
_symmetry.space_group_name_H-M   'P 1'
#
loop_
_entity.id
_entity.type
_entity.pdbx_description
1 polymer ?
#
loop_
_entity_poly.entity_id
_entity_poly.type
_entity_poly.pdbx_seq_one_letter_code
_entity_poly.pdbx_strand_id
1 'polypeptide(L)'
;MKSSFIFPNLENLCELPGAPSDKIIVISIIGKSPLRKAGLKVKSVGRIPLTSYQNVECAIDGSYDEENQILYLHVQTLLDTDILIRYYKNLEDNPEYENAHFFSIYDEVKSSFARYLLFLFYVSHIVILSHPGYTLDSSYMQYFKAVDNLSQKMVDKIKDALQSNDEIGSDLAANGRFCTPRLVFYFEKCPKNVQNLKKLEHNLEDKIYHILRKTRIISTMGGSLFAIPLNDEFVHISQELATDPLDSMVKGLLQDCQPGGAMQIEVPYSSQFHREGRLKKFLQVYIQQARTKGFDDCVSSGRHQHSPPSYFELPTLKEWIDFAKILHSITIKNKLVSSLCIDTRFSEQRCLKVLPLALARYQEGLPSHYAKSGHEARLNMAFALLKTQARGPAYPQYAQQLELECQAFWENGRQQCEAASMMGNPCKLPKHGSDKEHFSGFVYKSACDCGRKICPREDPYTIKQANYTFYQQAAKECQCSKLERLTLPVFEPSVKEFKEANLKEWEDTASESSDNAENYALCDLPRHWSAPSTVEYLPGMLTLSSPAGLLPEFQSWSLVCLGASSLYSHNLGLSESHHPGFLSSTNYLLPWDVTVYPNSKQNWPHVNKYAIRGRRGRQTGSLPQFTVKVFIGVEYECTSGHRFMLAAPDRILKATPGSIVKDTGHKIAESDLPLYYPCPCRGGKLAQLLRLHVVTPKAPVSCTLNPKVQPAVGSPIFVSTLDGPIKLTQSAYWIMRLPYVYVADKQHYSQNPSAKLLKGVFGITEIDQ
;
A
#
# COMPACT_ATOMS: atom_id res chain seq x y z
N MET A 1 -22.01 59.55 -19.42
CA MET A 1 -20.89 58.61 -19.70
C MET A 1 -21.24 57.26 -19.09
N LYS A 2 -20.54 56.16 -19.44
CA LYS A 2 -20.76 54.86 -18.77
C LYS A 2 -19.56 54.58 -17.87
N SER A 3 -19.76 54.62 -16.56
CA SER A 3 -18.75 54.23 -15.58
C SER A 3 -18.90 52.73 -15.29
N SER A 4 -17.81 51.97 -15.43
CA SER A 4 -17.76 50.53 -15.16
C SER A 4 -16.92 50.23 -13.92
N PHE A 5 -17.29 49.20 -13.18
CA PHE A 5 -16.63 48.78 -11.94
C PHE A 5 -16.74 47.27 -11.73
N ILE A 6 -15.90 46.71 -10.86
CA ILE A 6 -15.95 45.29 -10.46
C ILE A 6 -16.24 45.28 -8.96
N PHE A 7 -17.40 44.76 -8.57
CA PHE A 7 -17.79 44.67 -7.16
C PHE A 7 -16.86 43.71 -6.41
N PRO A 8 -16.36 44.05 -5.20
CA PRO A 8 -16.77 45.14 -4.30
C PRO A 8 -16.00 46.47 -4.47
N ASN A 9 -15.11 46.60 -5.46
CA ASN A 9 -14.41 47.86 -5.67
C ASN A 9 -15.31 48.89 -6.38
N LEU A 10 -15.69 49.94 -5.63
CA LEU A 10 -16.67 50.95 -6.02
C LEU A 10 -16.07 52.36 -6.09
N GLU A 11 -14.75 52.50 -6.04
CA GLU A 11 -14.04 53.79 -6.02
C GLU A 11 -14.46 54.70 -7.19
N ASN A 12 -14.55 54.13 -8.40
CA ASN A 12 -14.96 54.83 -9.63
C ASN A 12 -16.40 55.41 -9.59
N LEU A 13 -17.28 54.88 -8.75
CA LEU A 13 -18.66 55.36 -8.60
C LEU A 13 -18.79 56.45 -7.53
N CYS A 14 -17.94 56.42 -6.51
CA CYS A 14 -17.93 57.41 -5.43
C CYS A 14 -17.38 58.77 -5.87
N GLU A 15 -16.53 58.81 -6.92
CA GLU A 15 -15.86 60.01 -7.40
C GLU A 15 -16.67 60.85 -8.42
N LEU A 16 -17.88 60.42 -8.81
CA LEU A 16 -18.69 61.12 -9.82
C LEU A 16 -19.29 62.43 -9.28
N PRO A 17 -18.89 63.61 -9.80
CA PRO A 17 -19.41 64.89 -9.34
C PRO A 17 -20.84 65.11 -9.86
N GLY A 18 -21.83 65.10 -8.95
CA GLY A 18 -23.24 65.44 -9.26
C GLY A 18 -24.25 64.29 -9.20
N ALA A 19 -23.85 63.07 -8.86
CA ALA A 19 -24.74 61.89 -8.77
C ALA A 19 -25.51 61.62 -7.44
N PRO A 20 -25.41 62.39 -6.32
CA PRO A 20 -25.92 61.90 -5.03
C PRO A 20 -27.44 61.98 -4.83
N SER A 21 -28.23 62.61 -5.70
CA SER A 21 -29.67 62.86 -5.46
C SER A 21 -30.65 62.10 -6.37
N ASP A 22 -30.16 61.43 -7.40
CA ASP A 22 -31.02 60.81 -8.41
C ASP A 22 -31.38 59.35 -8.06
N LYS A 23 -32.67 59.02 -8.21
CA LYS A 23 -33.21 57.68 -7.98
C LYS A 23 -32.83 56.74 -9.12
N ILE A 24 -32.26 55.59 -8.79
CA ILE A 24 -31.73 54.63 -9.77
C ILE A 24 -32.58 53.36 -9.85
N ILE A 25 -32.51 52.68 -11.01
CA ILE A 25 -33.05 51.34 -11.19
C ILE A 25 -31.91 50.35 -11.37
N VAL A 26 -32.01 49.21 -10.68
CA VAL A 26 -30.97 48.17 -10.70
C VAL A 26 -31.46 46.97 -11.49
N ILE A 27 -30.72 46.63 -12.55
CA ILE A 27 -30.97 45.49 -13.43
C ILE A 27 -29.80 44.51 -13.33
N SER A 28 -30.08 43.31 -12.81
CA SER A 28 -29.08 42.25 -12.73
C SER A 28 -29.22 41.24 -13.84
N ILE A 29 -28.10 40.77 -14.37
CA ILE A 29 -28.00 39.77 -15.42
C ILE A 29 -27.31 38.54 -14.82
N ILE A 30 -28.09 37.47 -14.68
CA ILE A 30 -27.67 36.17 -14.18
C ILE A 30 -27.82 35.12 -15.29
N GLY A 31 -27.19 33.96 -15.15
CA GLY A 31 -27.39 32.86 -16.11
C GLY A 31 -26.11 32.19 -16.57
N LYS A 32 -26.15 31.63 -17.78
CA LYS A 32 -25.01 31.00 -18.46
C LYS A 32 -24.74 31.69 -19.78
N SER A 33 -23.47 31.71 -20.19
CA SER A 33 -23.05 32.18 -21.51
C SER A 33 -22.36 31.07 -22.31
N PRO A 34 -22.55 31.04 -23.64
CA PRO A 34 -21.87 30.08 -24.50
C PRO A 34 -20.43 30.54 -24.80
N LEU A 35 -19.65 29.63 -25.37
CA LEU A 35 -18.28 29.90 -25.82
C LEU A 35 -18.20 31.08 -26.82
N ARG A 36 -17.10 31.84 -26.76
CA ARG A 36 -16.77 32.98 -27.64
C ARG A 36 -17.61 34.24 -27.44
N LYS A 37 -18.20 34.43 -26.25
CA LYS A 37 -18.88 35.68 -25.88
C LYS A 37 -18.21 36.40 -24.72
N ALA A 38 -17.04 35.92 -24.29
CA ALA A 38 -16.26 36.47 -23.20
C ALA A 38 -17.09 36.63 -21.90
N GLY A 39 -18.00 35.68 -21.64
CA GLY A 39 -18.88 35.73 -20.46
C GLY A 39 -20.14 36.59 -20.61
N LEU A 40 -20.29 37.35 -21.71
CA LEU A 40 -21.44 38.23 -21.94
C LEU A 40 -22.72 37.41 -22.13
N LYS A 41 -23.71 37.72 -21.29
CA LYS A 41 -24.99 37.00 -21.22
C LYS A 41 -26.08 37.64 -22.07
N VAL A 42 -25.98 38.94 -22.32
CA VAL A 42 -26.94 39.71 -23.12
C VAL A 42 -26.16 40.66 -24.02
N LYS A 43 -26.21 40.46 -25.34
CA LYS A 43 -25.45 41.28 -26.31
C LYS A 43 -25.96 42.72 -26.44
N SER A 44 -27.27 42.93 -26.22
CA SER A 44 -27.98 44.15 -26.62
C SER A 44 -28.21 45.13 -25.45
N VAL A 45 -27.82 44.78 -24.23
CA VAL A 45 -28.09 45.57 -23.01
C VAL A 45 -26.78 46.09 -22.44
N GLY A 46 -26.56 47.39 -22.65
CA GLY A 46 -25.36 48.09 -22.22
C GLY A 46 -24.13 47.63 -23.02
N ARG A 47 -23.44 48.57 -23.67
CA ARG A 47 -22.02 48.34 -23.99
C ARG A 47 -21.30 48.29 -22.64
N ILE A 48 -21.35 47.15 -21.94
CA ILE A 48 -20.56 46.89 -20.75
C ILE A 48 -19.16 46.65 -21.30
N PRO A 49 -18.21 47.60 -21.15
CA PRO A 49 -16.82 47.31 -21.46
C PRO A 49 -16.42 46.21 -20.48
N LEU A 50 -15.98 45.06 -20.99
CA LEU A 50 -15.37 44.04 -20.14
C LEU A 50 -14.08 44.65 -19.57
N THR A 51 -14.18 45.27 -18.39
CA THR A 51 -13.04 45.70 -17.60
C THR A 51 -12.21 44.47 -17.24
N SER A 52 -10.90 44.53 -17.51
CA SER A 52 -9.84 43.58 -17.14
C SER A 52 -10.32 42.27 -16.50
N TYR A 53 -10.28 41.17 -17.27
CA TYR A 53 -10.60 39.83 -16.78
C TYR A 53 -9.76 39.49 -15.54
N GLN A 54 -10.41 39.42 -14.36
CA GLN A 54 -9.76 38.93 -13.16
C GLN A 54 -9.93 37.41 -13.07
N ASN A 55 -8.89 36.73 -12.59
CA ASN A 55 -8.89 35.28 -12.34
C ASN A 55 -9.66 34.95 -11.04
N VAL A 56 -10.95 35.29 -10.98
CA VAL A 56 -11.79 35.06 -9.79
C VAL A 56 -12.88 34.04 -10.12
N GLU A 57 -13.22 33.18 -9.14
CA GLU A 57 -14.23 32.13 -9.26
C GLU A 57 -15.63 32.69 -9.59
N CYS A 58 -16.02 33.77 -8.92
CA CYS A 58 -17.26 34.51 -9.16
C CYS A 58 -17.00 36.01 -8.95
N ALA A 59 -17.48 36.84 -9.87
CA ALA A 59 -17.36 38.29 -9.82
C ALA A 59 -18.66 38.97 -10.28
N ILE A 60 -18.88 40.23 -9.92
CA ILE A 60 -19.98 41.04 -10.45
C ILE A 60 -19.39 42.25 -11.15
N ASP A 61 -19.59 42.32 -12.47
CA ASP A 61 -19.26 43.48 -13.28
C ASP A 61 -20.43 44.46 -13.25
N GLY A 62 -20.18 45.66 -12.75
CA GLY A 62 -21.15 46.73 -12.70
C GLY A 62 -20.92 47.77 -13.79
N SER A 63 -22.00 48.32 -14.33
CA SER A 63 -21.94 49.52 -15.17
C SER A 63 -23.10 50.45 -14.87
N TYR A 64 -22.80 51.72 -14.66
CA TYR A 64 -23.78 52.76 -14.42
C TYR A 64 -24.02 53.58 -15.69
N ASP A 65 -25.29 53.62 -16.11
CA ASP A 65 -25.76 54.44 -17.22
C ASP A 65 -26.37 55.73 -16.67
N GLU A 66 -25.58 56.80 -16.63
CA GLU A 66 -25.98 58.11 -16.13
C GLU A 66 -27.18 58.70 -16.88
N GLU A 67 -27.26 58.50 -18.20
CA GLU A 67 -28.31 59.08 -19.04
C GLU A 67 -29.67 58.48 -18.71
N ASN A 68 -29.69 57.18 -18.46
CA ASN A 68 -30.91 56.45 -18.14
C ASN A 68 -31.09 56.23 -16.63
N GLN A 69 -30.15 56.61 -15.75
CA GLN A 69 -30.12 56.30 -14.31
C GLN A 69 -30.34 54.81 -14.02
N ILE A 70 -29.66 53.94 -14.78
CA ILE A 70 -29.75 52.48 -14.64
C ILE A 70 -28.40 51.91 -14.24
N LEU A 71 -28.42 51.10 -13.18
CA LEU A 71 -27.29 50.30 -12.76
C LEU A 71 -27.44 48.88 -13.30
N TYR A 72 -26.53 48.47 -14.17
CA TYR A 72 -26.46 47.09 -14.67
C TYR A 72 -25.43 46.30 -13.87
N LEU A 73 -25.83 45.14 -13.34
CA LEU A 73 -24.96 44.21 -12.63
C LEU A 73 -24.90 42.91 -13.42
N HIS A 74 -23.73 42.50 -13.86
CA HIS A 74 -23.52 41.28 -14.62
C HIS A 74 -22.69 40.30 -13.78
N VAL A 75 -23.28 39.17 -13.42
CA VAL A 75 -22.55 38.15 -12.67
C VAL A 75 -21.71 37.33 -13.62
N GLN A 76 -20.44 37.15 -13.30
CA GLN A 76 -19.48 36.29 -13.97
C GLN A 76 -19.21 35.07 -13.08
N THR A 77 -19.38 33.87 -13.61
CA THR A 77 -19.31 32.63 -12.81
C THR A 77 -18.62 31.53 -13.59
N LEU A 78 -18.16 30.47 -12.92
CA LEU A 78 -17.67 29.25 -13.57
C LEU A 78 -18.75 28.46 -14.32
N LEU A 79 -20.03 28.87 -14.28
CA LEU A 79 -21.08 28.33 -15.15
C LEU A 79 -21.01 28.91 -16.58
N ASP A 80 -20.23 29.97 -16.77
CA ASP A 80 -19.95 30.56 -18.07
C ASP A 80 -18.80 29.81 -18.76
N THR A 81 -19.02 29.43 -20.03
CA THR A 81 -18.09 28.55 -20.74
C THR A 81 -16.70 29.16 -20.89
N ASP A 82 -16.62 30.45 -21.24
CA ASP A 82 -15.35 31.14 -21.45
C ASP A 82 -14.57 31.36 -20.13
N ILE A 83 -15.29 31.56 -19.02
CA ILE A 83 -14.69 31.78 -17.69
C ILE A 83 -14.15 30.46 -17.16
N LEU A 84 -14.94 29.39 -17.26
CA LEU A 84 -14.53 28.05 -16.86
C LEU A 84 -13.23 27.64 -17.55
N ILE A 85 -13.13 27.81 -18.87
CA ILE A 85 -11.93 27.42 -19.64
C ILE A 85 -10.68 28.18 -19.19
N ARG A 86 -10.82 29.47 -18.87
CA ARG A 86 -9.68 30.29 -18.41
C ARG A 86 -9.27 29.94 -16.99
N TYR A 87 -10.25 29.77 -16.11
CA TYR A 87 -10.03 29.45 -14.71
C TYR A 87 -9.61 27.99 -14.49
N TYR A 88 -9.83 27.11 -15.48
CA TYR A 88 -9.49 25.69 -15.39
C TYR A 88 -8.02 25.45 -15.05
N LYS A 89 -7.09 26.22 -15.65
CA LYS A 89 -5.66 26.13 -15.31
C LYS A 89 -5.37 26.46 -13.85
N ASN A 90 -6.03 27.49 -13.31
CA ASN A 90 -5.88 27.83 -11.90
C ASN A 90 -6.46 26.77 -10.97
N LEU A 91 -7.51 26.05 -11.40
CA LEU A 91 -8.03 24.90 -10.65
C LEU A 91 -7.05 23.73 -10.67
N GLU A 92 -6.36 23.51 -11.79
CA GLU A 92 -5.36 22.46 -11.97
C GLU A 92 -4.06 22.75 -11.18
N ASP A 93 -3.60 23.99 -11.19
CA ASP A 93 -2.36 24.41 -10.52
C ASP A 93 -2.53 24.66 -9.01
N ASN A 94 -3.75 24.61 -8.46
CA ASN A 94 -3.99 24.89 -7.05
C ASN A 94 -3.67 23.67 -6.16
N PRO A 95 -2.69 23.74 -5.24
CA PRO A 95 -2.29 22.63 -4.39
C PRO A 95 -3.40 22.16 -3.44
N GLU A 96 -4.37 23.02 -3.09
CA GLU A 96 -5.52 22.60 -2.26
C GLU A 96 -6.43 21.61 -2.99
N TYR A 97 -6.42 21.62 -4.32
CA TYR A 97 -7.29 20.81 -5.17
C TYR A 97 -6.61 19.60 -5.80
N GLU A 98 -5.29 19.44 -5.67
CA GLU A 98 -4.49 18.36 -6.29
C GLU A 98 -5.02 16.95 -5.94
N ASN A 99 -5.50 16.77 -4.71
CA ASN A 99 -6.09 15.51 -4.22
C ASN A 99 -7.61 15.59 -4.01
N ALA A 100 -8.24 16.72 -4.35
CA ALA A 100 -9.66 16.93 -4.15
C ALA A 100 -10.49 16.26 -5.26
N HIS A 101 -11.58 15.62 -4.88
CA HIS A 101 -12.50 15.05 -5.85
C HIS A 101 -13.30 16.15 -6.56
N PHE A 102 -13.53 16.02 -7.87
CA PHE A 102 -14.26 17.00 -8.70
C PHE A 102 -15.58 17.50 -8.08
N PHE A 103 -16.40 16.59 -7.52
CA PHE A 103 -17.66 16.97 -6.87
C PHE A 103 -17.50 17.90 -5.66
N SER A 104 -16.41 17.80 -4.90
CA SER A 104 -16.16 18.70 -3.77
C SER A 104 -15.90 20.12 -4.26
N ILE A 105 -15.05 20.25 -5.29
CA ILE A 105 -14.78 21.53 -5.96
C ILE A 105 -16.08 22.09 -6.56
N TYR A 106 -16.84 21.26 -7.26
CA TYR A 106 -18.08 21.69 -7.89
C TYR A 106 -19.15 22.11 -6.87
N ASP A 107 -19.17 21.53 -5.68
CA ASP A 107 -20.07 21.94 -4.59
C ASP A 107 -19.70 23.33 -4.04
N GLU A 108 -18.41 23.69 -4.01
CA GLU A 108 -17.94 25.06 -3.73
C GLU A 108 -18.45 26.03 -4.80
N VAL A 109 -18.28 25.69 -6.08
CA VAL A 109 -18.75 26.51 -7.22
C VAL A 109 -20.26 26.75 -7.15
N LYS A 110 -21.06 25.70 -6.95
CA LYS A 110 -22.52 25.82 -6.79
C LYS A 110 -22.88 26.72 -5.60
N SER A 111 -22.18 26.54 -4.48
CA SER A 111 -22.44 27.29 -3.24
C SER A 111 -22.04 28.75 -3.38
N SER A 112 -20.94 29.03 -4.08
CA SER A 112 -20.49 30.37 -4.47
C SER A 112 -21.57 31.04 -5.33
N PHE A 113 -21.97 30.40 -6.43
CA PHE A 113 -23.01 30.92 -7.31
C PHE A 113 -24.33 31.19 -6.57
N ALA A 114 -24.78 30.29 -5.69
CA ALA A 114 -26.01 30.47 -4.92
C ALA A 114 -25.95 31.70 -3.98
N ARG A 115 -24.79 31.98 -3.36
CA ARG A 115 -24.59 33.16 -2.51
C ARG A 115 -24.64 34.46 -3.32
N TYR A 116 -23.97 34.50 -4.47
CA TYR A 116 -24.05 35.63 -5.40
C TYR A 116 -25.47 35.82 -5.94
N LEU A 117 -26.20 34.73 -6.21
CA LEU A 117 -27.59 34.79 -6.65
C LEU A 117 -28.50 35.39 -5.55
N LEU A 118 -28.31 35.01 -4.29
CA LEU A 118 -29.01 35.63 -3.16
C LEU A 118 -28.74 37.13 -3.09
N PHE A 119 -27.47 37.52 -3.16
CA PHE A 119 -27.05 38.93 -3.16
C PHE A 119 -27.76 39.73 -4.25
N LEU A 120 -27.76 39.23 -5.49
CA LEU A 120 -28.38 39.90 -6.63
C LEU A 120 -29.90 40.02 -6.48
N PHE A 121 -30.60 39.02 -5.92
CA PHE A 121 -32.03 39.13 -5.66
C PHE A 121 -32.41 40.18 -4.61
N TYR A 122 -31.50 40.57 -3.72
CA TYR A 122 -31.77 41.59 -2.69
C TYR A 122 -31.47 43.01 -3.16
N VAL A 123 -30.46 43.19 -4.02
CA VAL A 123 -30.01 44.52 -4.50
C VAL A 123 -30.70 44.97 -5.79
N SER A 124 -31.49 44.12 -6.45
CA SER A 124 -32.03 44.36 -7.79
C SER A 124 -33.52 44.64 -7.81
N HIS A 125 -33.96 45.35 -8.84
CA HIS A 125 -35.38 45.52 -9.16
C HIS A 125 -35.82 44.55 -10.26
N ILE A 126 -34.98 44.38 -11.29
CA ILE A 126 -35.23 43.48 -12.41
C ILE A 126 -34.06 42.52 -12.49
N VAL A 127 -34.34 41.22 -12.61
CA VAL A 127 -33.33 40.18 -12.79
C VAL A 127 -33.58 39.47 -14.10
N ILE A 128 -32.59 39.46 -14.98
CA ILE A 128 -32.64 38.79 -16.29
C ILE A 128 -31.87 37.48 -16.17
N LEU A 129 -32.55 36.35 -16.33
CA LEU A 129 -31.95 35.03 -16.45
C LEU A 129 -31.65 34.71 -17.91
N SER A 130 -30.38 34.82 -18.29
CA SER A 130 -29.88 34.44 -19.61
C SER A 130 -29.59 32.95 -19.71
N HIS A 131 -30.07 32.34 -20.78
CA HIS A 131 -29.72 30.96 -21.13
C HIS A 131 -29.32 30.87 -22.61
N PRO A 132 -28.21 30.18 -22.94
CA PRO A 132 -27.69 30.11 -24.32
C PRO A 132 -28.56 29.26 -25.25
N GLY A 133 -29.42 28.39 -24.70
CA GLY A 133 -30.37 27.59 -25.45
C GLY A 133 -31.76 28.24 -25.55
N TYR A 134 -32.77 27.45 -25.91
CA TYR A 134 -34.19 27.84 -25.98
C TYR A 134 -35.07 27.09 -24.96
N THR A 135 -34.46 26.27 -24.10
CA THR A 135 -35.15 25.46 -23.09
C THR A 135 -34.76 25.95 -21.70
N LEU A 136 -35.72 25.93 -20.76
CA LEU A 136 -35.44 26.19 -19.35
C LEU A 136 -34.54 25.11 -18.77
N ASP A 137 -33.46 25.52 -18.13
CA ASP A 137 -32.58 24.63 -17.38
C ASP A 137 -33.20 24.33 -15.99
N SER A 138 -33.48 23.05 -15.74
CA SER A 138 -34.11 22.58 -14.50
C SER A 138 -33.21 22.70 -13.27
N SER A 139 -31.88 22.83 -13.44
CA SER A 139 -30.96 23.02 -12.32
C SER A 139 -31.22 24.32 -11.56
N TYR A 140 -31.74 25.36 -12.23
CA TYR A 140 -32.16 26.61 -11.56
C TYR A 140 -33.24 26.38 -10.52
N MET A 141 -34.07 25.34 -10.64
CA MET A 141 -35.07 25.03 -9.63
C MET A 141 -34.43 24.60 -8.30
N GLN A 142 -33.30 23.89 -8.38
CA GLN A 142 -32.52 23.52 -7.20
C GLN A 142 -31.86 24.75 -6.59
N TYR A 143 -31.29 25.64 -7.42
CA TYR A 143 -30.73 26.90 -6.97
C TYR A 143 -31.77 27.80 -6.30
N PHE A 144 -32.93 28.04 -6.92
CA PHE A 144 -33.96 28.90 -6.34
C PHE A 144 -34.46 28.36 -5.00
N LYS A 145 -34.68 27.05 -4.86
CA LYS A 145 -35.04 26.44 -3.57
C LYS A 145 -33.91 26.57 -2.53
N ALA A 146 -32.66 26.37 -2.94
CA ALA A 146 -31.52 26.50 -2.05
C ALA A 146 -31.34 27.95 -1.58
N VAL A 147 -31.50 28.91 -2.48
CA VAL A 147 -31.41 30.35 -2.22
C VAL A 147 -32.58 30.84 -1.38
N ASP A 148 -33.79 30.35 -1.60
CA ASP A 148 -34.95 30.67 -0.76
C ASP A 148 -34.78 30.13 0.68
N ASN A 149 -34.26 28.91 0.84
CA ASN A 149 -33.90 28.41 2.17
C ASN A 149 -32.74 29.19 2.81
N LEU A 150 -31.81 29.72 2.00
CA LEU A 150 -30.71 30.54 2.49
C LEU A 150 -31.20 31.93 2.88
N SER A 151 -32.11 32.53 2.10
CA SER A 151 -32.70 33.83 2.38
C SER A 151 -33.41 33.80 3.73
N GLN A 152 -34.29 32.82 3.97
CA GLN A 152 -35.02 32.65 5.23
C GLN A 152 -34.09 32.57 6.46
N LYS A 153 -32.90 31.96 6.33
CA LYS A 153 -31.92 31.87 7.42
C LYS A 153 -31.12 33.15 7.64
N MET A 154 -31.06 34.01 6.63
CA MET A 154 -30.22 35.21 6.61
C MET A 154 -31.04 36.51 6.78
N VAL A 155 -32.35 36.48 6.56
CA VAL A 155 -33.25 37.65 6.66
C VAL A 155 -33.07 38.38 7.98
N ASP A 156 -33.12 37.68 9.12
CA ASP A 156 -33.01 38.33 10.44
C ASP A 156 -31.64 39.00 10.62
N LYS A 157 -30.56 38.31 10.23
CA LYS A 157 -29.19 38.85 10.29
C LYS A 157 -29.00 40.07 9.39
N ILE A 158 -29.66 40.09 8.23
CA ILE A 158 -29.63 41.22 7.30
C ILE A 158 -30.37 42.40 7.94
N LYS A 159 -31.57 42.18 8.49
CA LYS A 159 -32.35 43.23 9.15
C LYS A 159 -31.60 43.83 10.34
N ASP A 160 -31.01 43.01 11.20
CA ASP A 160 -30.21 43.47 12.35
C ASP A 160 -29.02 44.35 11.91
N ALA A 161 -28.33 43.95 10.83
CA ALA A 161 -27.19 44.70 10.30
C ALA A 161 -27.59 46.02 9.63
N LEU A 162 -28.79 46.07 9.03
CA LEU A 162 -29.33 47.30 8.43
C LEU A 162 -29.84 48.26 9.50
N GLN A 163 -30.49 47.76 10.55
CA GLN A 163 -30.94 48.57 11.69
C GLN A 163 -29.79 49.20 12.49
N SER A 164 -28.59 48.63 12.40
CA SER A 164 -27.40 49.14 13.07
C SER A 164 -26.73 50.32 12.33
N ASN A 165 -27.18 50.66 11.12
CA ASN A 165 -26.63 51.76 10.32
C ASN A 165 -27.65 52.90 10.19
N ASP A 166 -27.36 54.04 10.82
CA ASP A 166 -28.24 55.22 10.83
C ASP A 166 -28.39 55.90 9.46
N GLU A 167 -27.51 55.59 8.48
CA GLU A 167 -27.56 56.13 7.12
C GLU A 167 -28.60 55.44 6.20
N ILE A 168 -29.27 54.38 6.67
CA ILE A 168 -30.23 53.58 5.88
C ILE A 168 -31.67 53.88 6.34
N GLY A 169 -32.58 54.09 5.39
CA GLY A 169 -33.99 54.37 5.68
C GLY A 169 -34.67 53.32 6.56
N SER A 170 -35.51 53.76 7.52
CA SER A 170 -36.19 52.89 8.49
C SER A 170 -37.06 51.81 7.85
N ASP A 171 -37.70 52.13 6.72
CA ASP A 171 -38.59 51.22 6.00
C ASP A 171 -37.80 50.13 5.26
N LEU A 172 -36.61 50.46 4.74
CA LEU A 172 -35.69 49.52 4.12
C LEU A 172 -35.08 48.58 5.16
N ALA A 173 -34.73 49.10 6.34
CA ALA A 173 -34.24 48.28 7.45
C ALA A 173 -35.32 47.30 7.96
N ALA A 174 -36.60 47.70 7.97
CA ALA A 174 -37.71 46.85 8.38
C ALA A 174 -37.99 45.70 7.38
N ASN A 175 -37.90 45.99 6.08
CA ASN A 175 -38.19 45.03 5.01
C ASN A 175 -36.97 44.19 4.58
N GLY A 176 -35.75 44.72 4.73
CA GLY A 176 -34.47 44.05 4.45
C GLY A 176 -34.08 44.00 2.97
N ARG A 177 -34.86 44.58 2.06
CA ARG A 177 -34.62 44.65 0.59
C ARG A 177 -35.42 45.80 -0.03
N PHE A 178 -34.96 46.37 -1.14
CA PHE A 178 -35.64 47.49 -1.83
C PHE A 178 -36.99 47.12 -2.45
N CYS A 179 -37.07 45.93 -3.03
CA CYS A 179 -38.32 45.37 -3.56
C CYS A 179 -38.20 43.85 -3.72
N THR A 180 -39.31 43.20 -4.07
CA THR A 180 -39.24 41.83 -4.59
C THR A 180 -38.95 41.90 -6.10
N PRO A 181 -37.77 41.47 -6.57
CA PRO A 181 -37.39 41.67 -7.97
C PRO A 181 -38.26 40.86 -8.92
N ARG A 182 -38.48 41.39 -10.12
CA ARG A 182 -39.12 40.64 -11.22
C ARG A 182 -38.09 39.83 -12.00
N LEU A 183 -38.36 38.53 -12.13
CA LEU A 183 -37.51 37.62 -12.89
C LEU A 183 -37.99 37.53 -14.35
N VAL A 184 -37.12 37.91 -15.27
CA VAL A 184 -37.32 37.86 -16.72
C VAL A 184 -36.41 36.79 -17.31
N PHE A 185 -36.91 36.02 -18.29
CA PHE A 185 -36.13 34.98 -18.95
C PHE A 185 -35.68 35.44 -20.33
N TYR A 186 -34.37 35.36 -20.59
CA TYR A 186 -33.77 35.68 -21.88
C TYR A 186 -33.15 34.40 -22.48
N PHE A 187 -33.65 34.01 -23.65
CA PHE A 187 -33.11 32.88 -24.41
C PHE A 187 -32.35 33.38 -25.62
N GLU A 188 -31.08 33.01 -25.73
CA GLU A 188 -30.21 33.54 -26.78
C GLU A 188 -30.43 32.88 -28.14
N LYS A 189 -30.92 31.63 -28.16
CA LYS A 189 -31.19 30.90 -29.40
C LYS A 189 -32.68 30.72 -29.59
N CYS A 190 -33.13 30.81 -30.84
CA CYS A 190 -34.44 30.38 -31.27
C CYS A 190 -34.35 28.96 -31.89
N PRO A 191 -35.34 28.06 -31.67
CA PRO A 191 -35.41 26.78 -32.36
C PRO A 191 -35.47 26.97 -33.89
N LYS A 192 -34.91 26.02 -34.64
CA LYS A 192 -35.02 26.00 -36.12
C LYS A 192 -36.50 25.75 -36.52
N ASN A 193 -36.98 26.40 -37.57
CA ASN A 193 -38.33 26.27 -38.17
C ASN A 193 -39.51 26.89 -37.40
N VAL A 194 -39.29 27.92 -36.58
CA VAL A 194 -40.38 28.63 -35.88
C VAL A 194 -40.99 29.72 -36.78
N GLN A 195 -42.27 29.59 -37.15
CA GLN A 195 -42.98 30.61 -37.92
C GLN A 195 -43.56 31.74 -37.07
N ASN A 196 -43.91 31.49 -35.80
CA ASN A 196 -44.49 32.49 -34.89
C ASN A 196 -43.75 32.52 -33.55
N LEU A 197 -42.85 33.50 -33.38
CA LEU A 197 -42.03 33.64 -32.17
C LEU A 197 -42.87 34.00 -30.95
N LYS A 198 -43.86 34.89 -31.08
CA LYS A 198 -44.71 35.30 -29.95
C LYS A 198 -45.48 34.13 -29.36
N LYS A 199 -45.99 33.23 -30.21
CA LYS A 199 -46.64 31.99 -29.74
C LYS A 199 -45.67 31.10 -28.96
N LEU A 200 -44.39 31.05 -29.36
CA LEU A 200 -43.37 30.29 -28.63
C LEU A 200 -43.04 30.95 -27.29
N GLU A 201 -42.91 32.28 -27.23
CA GLU A 201 -42.69 33.05 -26.00
C GLU A 201 -43.84 32.78 -25.00
N HIS A 202 -45.10 32.95 -25.39
CA HIS A 202 -46.25 32.66 -24.51
C HIS A 202 -46.29 31.19 -24.05
N ASN A 203 -46.00 30.23 -24.92
CA ASN A 203 -45.95 28.81 -24.53
C ASN A 203 -44.83 28.53 -23.52
N LEU A 204 -43.71 29.26 -23.59
CA LEU A 204 -42.62 29.14 -22.62
C LEU A 204 -43.00 29.82 -21.30
N GLU A 205 -43.67 30.97 -21.33
CA GLU A 205 -44.20 31.65 -20.15
C GLU A 205 -45.11 30.72 -19.35
N ASP A 206 -46.12 30.13 -20.00
CA ASP A 206 -47.05 29.18 -19.37
C ASP A 206 -46.32 27.99 -18.74
N LYS A 207 -45.32 27.43 -19.45
CA LYS A 207 -44.51 26.31 -18.95
C LYS A 207 -43.68 26.71 -17.74
N ILE A 208 -42.99 27.85 -17.81
CA ILE A 208 -42.13 28.34 -16.72
C ILE A 208 -42.98 28.64 -15.49
N TYR A 209 -44.10 29.34 -15.68
CA TYR A 209 -45.05 29.64 -14.60
C TYR A 209 -45.58 28.35 -13.95
N HIS A 210 -46.00 27.37 -14.74
CA HIS A 210 -46.48 26.08 -14.22
C HIS A 210 -45.40 25.33 -13.45
N ILE A 211 -44.16 25.29 -13.95
CA ILE A 211 -43.02 24.66 -13.27
C ILE A 211 -42.74 25.35 -11.92
N LEU A 212 -42.66 26.68 -11.90
CA LEU A 212 -42.37 27.44 -10.68
C LEU A 212 -43.48 27.31 -9.63
N ARG A 213 -44.74 27.32 -10.07
CA ARG A 213 -45.89 27.10 -9.17
C ARG A 213 -45.93 25.67 -8.63
N LYS A 214 -45.72 24.66 -9.49
CA LYS A 214 -45.71 23.25 -9.09
C LYS A 214 -44.55 22.93 -8.14
N THR A 215 -43.40 23.57 -8.34
CA THR A 215 -42.22 23.42 -7.46
C THR A 215 -42.30 24.24 -6.17
N ARG A 216 -43.36 25.06 -6.00
CA ARG A 216 -43.60 25.96 -4.85
C ARG A 216 -42.52 27.03 -4.66
N ILE A 217 -41.87 27.46 -5.74
CA ILE A 217 -40.88 28.56 -5.70
C ILE A 217 -41.59 29.92 -5.65
N ILE A 218 -42.70 30.04 -6.38
CA ILE A 218 -43.60 31.19 -6.30
C ILE A 218 -44.81 30.81 -5.43
N SER A 219 -45.13 31.65 -4.45
CA SER A 219 -46.25 31.48 -3.53
C SER A 219 -47.20 32.67 -3.61
N THR A 220 -48.47 32.43 -3.28
CA THR A 220 -49.53 33.43 -3.21
C THR A 220 -49.48 34.25 -1.93
N MET A 221 -48.73 33.79 -0.93
CA MET A 221 -48.52 34.48 0.34
C MET A 221 -47.14 35.16 0.30
N GLY A 222 -47.09 36.45 0.64
CA GLY A 222 -45.89 37.28 0.57
C GLY A 222 -44.66 36.65 1.24
N GLY A 223 -43.47 37.01 0.73
CA GLY A 223 -42.19 36.48 1.21
C GLY A 223 -41.40 35.64 0.19
N SER A 224 -41.74 35.69 -1.11
CA SER A 224 -40.97 35.00 -2.15
C SER A 224 -39.64 35.69 -2.46
N LEU A 225 -38.68 34.91 -2.98
CA LEU A 225 -37.37 35.39 -3.44
C LEU A 225 -37.47 36.38 -4.61
N PHE A 226 -38.37 36.10 -5.57
CA PHE A 226 -38.66 36.95 -6.73
C PHE A 226 -40.15 36.85 -7.10
N ALA A 227 -40.59 37.77 -7.96
CA ALA A 227 -41.93 37.83 -8.51
C ALA A 227 -41.93 37.54 -10.02
N ILE A 228 -43.06 37.06 -10.54
CA ILE A 228 -43.30 36.92 -11.99
C ILE A 228 -44.44 37.86 -12.38
N PRO A 229 -44.26 38.70 -13.42
CA PRO A 229 -45.31 39.57 -13.93
C PRO A 229 -46.53 38.75 -14.38
N LEU A 230 -47.72 39.14 -13.96
CA LEU A 230 -48.97 38.41 -14.27
C LEU A 230 -49.54 38.77 -15.64
N ASN A 231 -49.44 40.03 -16.04
CA ASN A 231 -50.09 40.59 -17.23
C ASN A 231 -49.10 41.06 -18.30
N ASP A 232 -47.79 40.98 -18.02
CA ASP A 232 -46.72 41.45 -18.91
C ASP A 232 -45.90 40.27 -19.44
N GLU A 233 -45.47 40.34 -20.71
CA GLU A 233 -44.57 39.36 -21.35
C GLU A 233 -43.25 39.27 -20.56
N PHE A 234 -42.90 38.12 -19.98
CA PHE A 234 -41.70 37.93 -19.15
C PHE A 234 -40.64 36.99 -19.77
N VAL A 235 -40.89 36.44 -20.96
CA VAL A 235 -39.91 35.66 -21.74
C VAL A 235 -39.56 36.39 -23.02
N HIS A 236 -38.26 36.54 -23.28
CA HIS A 236 -37.75 37.08 -24.54
C HIS A 236 -36.81 36.10 -25.24
N ILE A 237 -37.06 35.81 -26.52
CA ILE A 237 -36.16 34.99 -27.35
C ILE A 237 -35.44 35.88 -28.36
N SER A 238 -34.11 35.85 -28.32
CA SER A 238 -33.29 36.54 -29.30
C SER A 238 -33.44 35.92 -30.69
N GLN A 239 -33.73 36.77 -31.67
CA GLN A 239 -33.73 36.42 -33.09
C GLN A 239 -32.38 36.70 -33.76
N GLU A 240 -31.46 37.36 -33.04
CA GLU A 240 -30.11 37.58 -33.53
C GLU A 240 -29.42 36.22 -33.60
N LEU A 241 -29.17 35.74 -34.83
CA LEU A 241 -28.30 34.60 -35.04
C LEU A 241 -26.99 34.89 -34.31
N ALA A 242 -26.58 34.00 -33.42
CA ALA A 242 -25.27 34.06 -32.79
C ALA A 242 -24.20 33.81 -33.86
N THR A 243 -23.96 34.79 -34.72
CA THR A 243 -22.81 34.82 -35.61
C THR A 243 -21.59 35.05 -34.75
N ASP A 244 -20.56 34.24 -35.01
CA ASP A 244 -19.21 34.51 -34.54
C ASP A 244 -18.86 35.93 -35.02
N PRO A 245 -18.31 36.83 -34.18
CA PRO A 245 -17.83 38.14 -34.64
C PRO A 245 -16.98 38.04 -35.91
N LEU A 246 -16.14 37.00 -36.02
CA LEU A 246 -15.36 36.72 -37.22
C LEU A 246 -16.24 36.32 -38.40
N ASP A 247 -17.25 35.45 -38.20
CA ASP A 247 -18.20 35.07 -39.26
C ASP A 247 -19.00 36.28 -39.75
N SER A 248 -19.39 37.19 -38.86
CA SER A 248 -20.06 38.44 -39.23
C SER A 248 -19.14 39.38 -40.01
N MET A 249 -17.87 39.51 -39.60
CA MET A 249 -16.88 40.32 -40.31
C MET A 249 -16.54 39.73 -41.68
N VAL A 250 -16.37 38.41 -41.77
CA VAL A 250 -16.11 37.69 -43.03
C VAL A 250 -17.30 37.79 -43.97
N LYS A 251 -18.53 37.68 -43.46
CA LYS A 251 -19.75 37.90 -44.27
C LYS A 251 -19.87 39.34 -44.76
N GLY A 252 -19.54 40.32 -43.92
CA GLY A 252 -19.46 41.72 -44.32
C GLY A 252 -18.45 41.93 -45.43
N LEU A 253 -17.23 41.40 -45.25
CA LEU A 253 -16.16 41.46 -46.25
C LEU A 253 -16.57 40.77 -47.57
N LEU A 254 -17.20 39.59 -47.51
CA LEU A 254 -17.72 38.89 -48.68
C LEU A 254 -18.78 39.70 -49.42
N GLN A 255 -19.63 40.44 -48.70
CA GLN A 255 -20.67 41.28 -49.26
C GLN A 255 -20.09 42.55 -49.89
N ASP A 256 -19.09 43.16 -49.26
CA ASP A 256 -18.36 44.33 -49.78
C ASP A 256 -17.56 44.00 -51.05
N CYS A 257 -17.14 42.73 -51.20
CA CYS A 257 -16.40 42.25 -52.37
C CYS A 257 -17.29 41.84 -53.57
N GLN A 258 -18.63 41.93 -53.49
CA GLN A 258 -19.52 41.62 -54.61
C GLN A 258 -19.56 42.78 -55.64
N PRO A 259 -19.72 42.50 -56.95
CA PRO A 259 -19.78 43.55 -57.97
C PRO A 259 -21.01 44.44 -57.76
N GLY A 260 -20.76 45.73 -57.46
CA GLY A 260 -21.77 46.70 -57.00
C GLY A 260 -21.65 47.08 -55.52
N GLY A 261 -20.80 46.41 -54.75
CA GLY A 261 -20.51 46.67 -53.33
C GLY A 261 -19.49 47.79 -53.07
N ALA A 262 -19.03 48.49 -54.12
CA ALA A 262 -18.13 49.63 -53.98
C ALA A 262 -18.85 50.82 -53.33
N MET A 263 -18.83 50.83 -52.00
CA MET A 263 -18.62 51.98 -51.13
C MET A 263 -19.31 53.30 -51.56
N GLN A 264 -20.60 53.43 -51.27
CA GLN A 264 -21.16 54.75 -50.95
C GLN A 264 -20.74 55.09 -49.52
N ILE A 265 -19.63 55.83 -49.37
CA ILE A 265 -19.30 56.49 -48.10
C ILE A 265 -20.26 57.66 -47.94
N GLU A 266 -21.24 57.51 -47.05
CA GLU A 266 -21.81 58.66 -46.35
C GLU A 266 -21.17 58.75 -44.96
N VAL A 267 -20.49 59.88 -44.72
CA VAL A 267 -19.96 60.32 -43.42
C VAL A 267 -21.17 60.94 -42.67
N PRO A 268 -21.42 60.64 -41.38
CA PRO A 268 -20.46 60.25 -40.35
C PRO A 268 -20.53 58.78 -39.92
N TYR A 269 -19.34 58.22 -39.71
CA TYR A 269 -19.03 56.83 -39.33
C TYR A 269 -19.46 56.43 -37.90
N SER A 270 -20.55 57.00 -37.36
CA SER A 270 -21.00 56.74 -35.98
C SER A 270 -22.48 56.39 -35.83
N SER A 271 -23.28 56.46 -36.88
CA SER A 271 -24.66 55.99 -36.84
C SER A 271 -24.80 54.63 -37.54
N GLN A 272 -24.36 53.55 -36.88
CA GLN A 272 -25.02 52.27 -37.12
C GLN A 272 -26.51 52.53 -36.90
N PHE A 273 -27.32 52.42 -37.96
CA PHE A 273 -28.76 52.58 -37.89
C PHE A 273 -29.28 51.78 -36.70
N HIS A 274 -29.66 52.51 -35.64
CA HIS A 274 -30.32 52.00 -34.46
C HIS A 274 -31.66 51.41 -34.88
N ARG A 275 -31.69 50.13 -35.27
CA ARG A 275 -32.88 49.34 -35.00
C ARG A 275 -32.91 49.21 -33.48
N GLU A 276 -33.74 50.02 -32.82
CA GLU A 276 -34.05 49.86 -31.40
C GLU A 276 -34.32 48.39 -31.14
N GLY A 277 -33.38 47.72 -30.46
CA GLY A 277 -33.43 46.27 -30.25
C GLY A 277 -34.75 45.90 -29.57
N ARG A 278 -35.40 44.84 -30.05
CA ARG A 278 -36.66 44.32 -29.48
C ARG A 278 -36.56 44.11 -27.96
N LEU A 279 -35.37 43.76 -27.47
CA LEU A 279 -35.04 43.64 -26.05
C LEU A 279 -35.05 44.98 -25.30
N LYS A 280 -34.58 46.08 -25.91
CA LYS A 280 -34.63 47.40 -25.27
C LYS A 280 -36.07 47.84 -25.05
N LYS A 281 -36.94 47.64 -26.04
CA LYS A 281 -38.39 47.91 -25.92
C LYS A 281 -39.05 47.05 -24.86
N PHE A 282 -38.69 45.77 -24.82
CA PHE A 282 -39.16 44.83 -23.81
C PHE A 282 -38.77 45.29 -22.38
N LEU A 283 -37.52 45.69 -22.16
CA LEU A 283 -37.07 46.17 -20.84
C LEU A 283 -37.62 47.56 -20.48
N GLN A 284 -37.84 48.44 -21.46
CA GLN A 284 -38.40 49.78 -21.24
C GLN A 284 -39.77 49.73 -20.55
N VAL A 285 -40.61 48.72 -20.85
CA VAL A 285 -41.91 48.53 -20.18
C VAL A 285 -41.71 48.37 -18.67
N TYR A 286 -40.78 47.48 -18.26
CA TYR A 286 -40.49 47.24 -16.85
C TYR A 286 -39.83 48.42 -16.16
N ILE A 287 -38.91 49.10 -16.84
CA ILE A 287 -38.23 50.29 -16.32
C ILE A 287 -39.25 51.40 -16.08
N GLN A 288 -40.18 51.63 -17.01
CA GLN A 288 -41.22 52.65 -16.86
C GLN A 288 -42.20 52.30 -15.74
N GLN A 289 -42.57 51.03 -15.59
CA GLN A 289 -43.41 50.56 -14.48
C GLN A 289 -42.74 50.76 -13.13
N ALA A 290 -41.45 50.41 -13.00
CA ALA A 290 -40.65 50.64 -11.80
C ALA A 290 -40.59 52.13 -11.40
N ARG A 291 -40.50 53.06 -12.37
CA ARG A 291 -40.46 54.50 -12.10
C ARG A 291 -41.79 55.11 -11.65
N THR A 292 -42.90 54.52 -12.09
CA THR A 292 -44.22 55.16 -11.96
C THR A 292 -45.12 54.51 -10.92
N LYS A 293 -45.24 53.18 -10.95
CA LYS A 293 -46.22 52.42 -10.16
C LYS A 293 -45.57 51.48 -9.13
N GLY A 294 -44.30 51.13 -9.31
CA GLY A 294 -43.67 50.04 -8.58
C GLY A 294 -44.19 48.67 -9.03
N PHE A 295 -43.79 47.61 -8.32
CA PHE A 295 -44.19 46.23 -8.63
C PHE A 295 -45.17 45.72 -7.58
N ASP A 296 -46.39 45.38 -8.02
CA ASP A 296 -47.39 44.73 -7.18
C ASP A 296 -47.94 43.49 -7.89
N ASP A 297 -47.26 42.36 -7.66
CA ASP A 297 -47.56 41.08 -8.32
C ASP A 297 -48.26 40.08 -7.38
N CYS A 298 -48.75 40.54 -6.22
CA CYS A 298 -49.47 39.70 -5.27
C CYS A 298 -50.89 39.38 -5.77
N VAL A 299 -51.19 38.10 -6.03
CA VAL A 299 -52.53 37.65 -6.41
C VAL A 299 -53.35 37.33 -5.16
N SER A 300 -54.17 38.27 -4.69
CA SER A 300 -55.16 38.00 -3.65
C SER A 300 -56.21 37.01 -4.16
N SER A 301 -56.16 35.77 -3.69
CA SER A 301 -57.07 34.69 -4.12
C SER A 301 -58.49 34.80 -3.52
N GLY A 302 -58.80 35.86 -2.77
CA GLY A 302 -60.09 36.07 -2.13
C GLY A 302 -60.68 37.44 -2.46
N ARG A 303 -61.97 37.49 -2.84
CA ARG A 303 -62.72 38.72 -3.14
C ARG A 303 -62.84 39.71 -1.95
N HIS A 304 -62.33 39.37 -0.77
CA HIS A 304 -62.49 40.14 0.47
C HIS A 304 -61.24 40.26 1.37
N GLN A 305 -60.02 40.09 0.83
CA GLN A 305 -58.78 40.44 1.56
C GLN A 305 -57.94 41.38 0.71
N HIS A 306 -57.96 42.67 1.04
CA HIS A 306 -56.96 43.62 0.57
C HIS A 306 -55.65 43.32 1.30
N SER A 307 -54.73 42.60 0.64
CA SER A 307 -53.35 42.52 1.10
C SER A 307 -52.72 43.92 0.98
N PRO A 308 -51.85 44.33 1.92
CA PRO A 308 -51.10 45.57 1.76
C PRO A 308 -50.27 45.52 0.47
N PRO A 309 -50.07 46.66 -0.21
CA PRO A 309 -49.27 46.73 -1.43
C PRO A 309 -47.84 46.27 -1.16
N SER A 310 -47.25 45.59 -2.14
CA SER A 310 -45.87 45.11 -2.06
C SER A 310 -44.90 46.27 -1.85
N TYR A 311 -44.00 46.17 -0.85
CA TYR A 311 -43.00 47.21 -0.57
C TYR A 311 -42.06 47.41 -1.77
N PHE A 312 -41.91 48.67 -2.19
CA PHE A 312 -41.11 49.06 -3.33
C PHE A 312 -40.49 50.45 -3.09
N GLU A 313 -39.16 50.51 -3.16
CA GLU A 313 -38.41 51.75 -3.00
C GLU A 313 -37.36 51.88 -4.10
N LEU A 314 -37.18 53.11 -4.61
CA LEU A 314 -36.12 53.43 -5.57
C LEU A 314 -34.97 54.11 -4.82
N PRO A 315 -33.81 53.45 -4.68
CA PRO A 315 -32.68 53.99 -3.94
C PRO A 315 -31.96 55.08 -4.72
N THR A 316 -31.27 55.95 -4.00
CA THR A 316 -30.16 56.75 -4.55
C THR A 316 -28.93 55.88 -4.76
N LEU A 317 -27.98 56.37 -5.58
CA LEU A 317 -26.73 55.65 -5.80
C LEU A 317 -25.93 55.43 -4.50
N LYS A 318 -25.94 56.41 -3.58
CA LYS A 318 -25.24 56.30 -2.29
C LYS A 318 -25.88 55.22 -1.40
N GLU A 319 -27.19 55.27 -1.20
CA GLU A 319 -27.94 54.28 -0.40
C GLU A 319 -27.75 52.86 -0.96
N TRP A 320 -27.75 52.72 -2.29
CA TRP A 320 -27.50 51.43 -2.93
C TRP A 320 -26.09 50.90 -2.65
N ILE A 321 -25.06 51.75 -2.74
CA ILE A 321 -23.65 51.39 -2.47
C ILE A 321 -23.50 50.92 -1.02
N ASP A 322 -24.05 51.65 -0.07
CA ASP A 322 -23.92 51.35 1.36
C ASP A 322 -24.65 50.05 1.72
N PHE A 323 -25.89 49.89 1.21
CA PHE A 323 -26.65 48.64 1.34
C PHE A 323 -25.90 47.44 0.74
N ALA A 324 -25.37 47.59 -0.47
CA ALA A 324 -24.67 46.52 -1.17
C ALA A 324 -23.38 46.09 -0.43
N LYS A 325 -22.61 47.03 0.14
CA LYS A 325 -21.42 46.71 0.94
C LYS A 325 -21.76 45.90 2.19
N ILE A 326 -22.79 46.31 2.93
CA ILE A 326 -23.27 45.60 4.13
C ILE A 326 -23.71 44.19 3.75
N LEU A 327 -24.58 44.08 2.74
CA LEU A 327 -25.11 42.79 2.31
C LEU A 327 -24.02 41.85 1.82
N HIS A 328 -23.04 42.36 1.07
CA HIS A 328 -21.91 41.58 0.58
C HIS A 328 -21.10 40.96 1.74
N SER A 329 -20.80 41.76 2.77
CA SER A 329 -20.05 41.30 3.95
C SER A 329 -20.73 40.14 4.68
N ILE A 330 -22.05 40.05 4.59
CA ILE A 330 -22.87 39.02 5.25
C ILE A 330 -23.06 37.80 4.36
N THR A 331 -23.35 38.00 3.07
CA THR A 331 -23.80 36.95 2.14
C THR A 331 -22.65 36.22 1.45
N ILE A 332 -21.54 36.89 1.16
CA ILE A 332 -20.44 36.35 0.33
C ILE A 332 -19.39 35.59 1.18
N LYS A 333 -19.57 35.45 2.50
CA LYS A 333 -18.71 34.60 3.32
C LYS A 333 -18.68 33.16 2.80
N ASN A 334 -17.49 32.56 2.71
CA ASN A 334 -17.32 31.22 2.16
C ASN A 334 -17.99 30.17 3.06
N LYS A 335 -19.14 29.66 2.61
CA LYS A 335 -19.89 28.62 3.31
C LYS A 335 -20.61 27.74 2.30
N LEU A 336 -20.46 26.43 2.47
CA LEU A 336 -21.17 25.44 1.65
C LEU A 336 -22.68 25.49 1.89
N VAL A 337 -23.43 25.41 0.80
CA VAL A 337 -24.88 25.32 0.81
C VAL A 337 -25.25 23.85 0.72
N SER A 338 -25.43 23.20 1.88
CA SER A 338 -25.59 21.74 2.01
C SER A 338 -26.78 21.13 1.25
N SER A 339 -27.75 21.94 0.82
CA SER A 339 -28.85 21.49 -0.05
C SER A 339 -28.44 21.29 -1.51
N LEU A 340 -27.34 21.90 -1.95
CA LEU A 340 -26.79 21.77 -3.32
C LEU A 340 -25.70 20.68 -3.42
N CYS A 341 -25.15 20.26 -2.27
CA CYS A 341 -24.09 19.26 -2.12
C CYS A 341 -24.68 17.84 -2.06
N ILE A 342 -25.45 17.44 -3.08
CA ILE A 342 -26.21 16.18 -3.04
C ILE A 342 -25.29 14.96 -3.23
N ASP A 343 -24.33 15.06 -4.14
CA ASP A 343 -23.46 13.94 -4.53
C ASP A 343 -22.46 13.58 -3.43
N THR A 344 -21.84 14.58 -2.80
CA THR A 344 -20.95 14.43 -1.64
C THR A 344 -21.69 13.79 -0.45
N ARG A 345 -22.86 14.33 -0.09
CA ARG A 345 -23.69 13.78 1.00
C ARG A 345 -24.19 12.37 0.72
N PHE A 346 -24.56 12.07 -0.53
CA PHE A 346 -24.95 10.71 -0.90
C PHE A 346 -23.77 9.74 -0.75
N SER A 347 -22.57 10.15 -1.18
CA SER A 347 -21.35 9.37 -0.99
C SER A 347 -21.06 9.11 0.49
N GLU A 348 -21.13 10.14 1.34
CA GLU A 348 -20.93 10.01 2.79
C GLU A 348 -21.93 9.03 3.42
N GLN A 349 -23.22 9.20 3.14
CA GLN A 349 -24.27 8.32 3.69
C GLN A 349 -24.10 6.87 3.23
N ARG A 350 -23.70 6.66 1.97
CA ARG A 350 -23.41 5.31 1.46
C ARG A 350 -22.19 4.70 2.15
N CYS A 351 -21.09 5.44 2.29
CA CYS A 351 -19.89 4.95 2.95
C CYS A 351 -20.16 4.63 4.43
N LEU A 352 -20.86 5.52 5.14
CA LEU A 352 -21.25 5.34 6.54
C LEU A 352 -22.10 4.09 6.75
N LYS A 353 -23.00 3.78 5.82
CA LYS A 353 -23.81 2.57 5.88
C LYS A 353 -23.01 1.30 5.59
N VAL A 354 -22.06 1.34 4.66
CA VAL A 354 -21.29 0.16 4.21
C VAL A 354 -20.12 -0.17 5.13
N LEU A 355 -19.51 0.83 5.77
CA LEU A 355 -18.39 0.65 6.71
C LEU A 355 -18.64 -0.46 7.76
N PRO A 356 -19.75 -0.46 8.52
CA PRO A 356 -20.00 -1.53 9.50
C PRO A 356 -20.18 -2.91 8.87
N LEU A 357 -20.67 -3.01 7.62
CA LEU A 357 -20.77 -4.27 6.90
C LEU A 357 -19.38 -4.79 6.50
N ALA A 358 -18.49 -3.89 6.06
CA ALA A 358 -17.11 -4.24 5.74
C ALA A 358 -16.33 -4.71 6.99
N LEU A 359 -16.52 -4.05 8.13
CA LEU A 359 -15.96 -4.45 9.41
C LEU A 359 -16.49 -5.81 9.88
N ALA A 360 -17.81 -6.02 9.78
CA ALA A 360 -18.41 -7.32 10.10
C ALA A 360 -17.84 -8.44 9.21
N ARG A 361 -17.63 -8.15 7.92
CA ARG A 361 -17.04 -9.10 6.97
C ARG A 361 -15.58 -9.42 7.28
N TYR A 362 -14.82 -8.43 7.76
CA TYR A 362 -13.46 -8.65 8.26
C TYR A 362 -13.45 -9.60 9.49
N GLN A 363 -14.35 -9.35 10.44
CA GLN A 363 -14.42 -10.06 11.73
C GLN A 363 -14.99 -11.48 11.64
N GLU A 364 -15.61 -11.84 10.52
CA GLU A 364 -16.31 -13.11 10.35
C GLU A 364 -15.36 -14.32 10.29
N GLY A 365 -15.51 -15.26 11.24
CA GLY A 365 -14.77 -16.53 11.23
C GLY A 365 -13.26 -16.37 11.41
N LEU A 366 -12.82 -15.39 12.21
CA LEU A 366 -11.42 -15.20 12.55
C LEU A 366 -10.96 -16.13 13.69
N PRO A 367 -9.75 -16.71 13.61
CA PRO A 367 -9.11 -17.38 14.74
C PRO A 367 -8.86 -16.43 15.93
N SER A 368 -8.53 -16.98 17.10
CA SER A 368 -8.18 -16.18 18.29
C SER A 368 -6.96 -15.28 18.03
N HIS A 369 -5.93 -15.83 17.36
CA HIS A 369 -4.75 -15.10 16.92
C HIS A 369 -4.37 -15.55 15.50
N TYR A 370 -3.86 -14.64 14.68
CA TYR A 370 -3.49 -14.92 13.29
C TYR A 370 -2.32 -14.04 12.84
N ALA A 371 -1.58 -14.54 11.84
CA ALA A 371 -0.43 -13.87 11.24
C ALA A 371 -0.84 -12.67 10.36
N LYS A 372 0.14 -11.82 10.03
CA LYS A 372 -0.05 -10.62 9.21
C LYS A 372 -0.61 -10.94 7.83
N SER A 373 -0.17 -12.03 7.21
CA SER A 373 -0.71 -12.48 5.91
C SER A 373 -2.21 -12.79 5.97
N GLY A 374 -2.68 -13.33 7.10
CA GLY A 374 -4.10 -13.57 7.35
C GLY A 374 -4.87 -12.26 7.53
N HIS A 375 -4.28 -11.29 8.25
CA HIS A 375 -4.82 -9.94 8.40
C HIS A 375 -4.99 -9.25 7.03
N GLU A 376 -3.93 -9.21 6.22
CA GLU A 376 -3.92 -8.56 4.90
C GLU A 376 -4.94 -9.19 3.95
N ALA A 377 -5.04 -10.53 3.92
CA ALA A 377 -6.04 -11.22 3.11
C ALA A 377 -7.48 -10.84 3.49
N ARG A 378 -7.76 -10.73 4.79
CA ARG A 378 -9.09 -10.34 5.31
C ARG A 378 -9.38 -8.87 5.10
N LEU A 379 -8.39 -8.00 5.29
CA LEU A 379 -8.49 -6.58 5.02
C LEU A 379 -8.81 -6.34 3.54
N ASN A 380 -8.15 -7.06 2.63
CA ASN A 380 -8.44 -7.00 1.20
C ASN A 380 -9.89 -7.43 0.86
N MET A 381 -10.43 -8.44 1.54
CA MET A 381 -11.84 -8.83 1.38
C MET A 381 -12.79 -7.74 1.85
N ALA A 382 -12.50 -7.09 2.99
CA ALA A 382 -13.30 -5.99 3.52
C ALA A 382 -13.25 -4.77 2.58
N PHE A 383 -12.07 -4.43 2.07
CA PHE A 383 -11.90 -3.39 1.05
C PHE A 383 -12.63 -3.70 -0.24
N ALA A 384 -12.61 -4.96 -0.70
CA ALA A 384 -13.37 -5.35 -1.88
C ALA A 384 -14.86 -5.11 -1.68
N LEU A 385 -15.42 -5.44 -0.52
CA LEU A 385 -16.83 -5.17 -0.19
C LEU A 385 -17.10 -3.66 -0.16
N LEU A 386 -16.28 -2.89 0.58
CA LEU A 386 -16.42 -1.44 0.68
C LEU A 386 -16.35 -0.82 -0.72
N LYS A 387 -15.38 -1.22 -1.54
CA LYS A 387 -15.25 -0.78 -2.92
C LYS A 387 -16.48 -1.19 -3.70
N THR A 388 -17.03 -2.40 -3.63
CA THR A 388 -18.21 -2.73 -4.47
C THR A 388 -19.45 -1.87 -4.17
N GLN A 389 -19.66 -1.47 -2.92
CA GLN A 389 -20.90 -0.81 -2.49
C GLN A 389 -20.79 0.69 -2.22
N ALA A 390 -19.59 1.19 -1.90
CA ALA A 390 -19.32 2.59 -1.62
C ALA A 390 -18.57 3.24 -2.80
N ARG A 391 -19.02 4.43 -3.21
CA ARG A 391 -18.52 5.21 -4.35
C ARG A 391 -18.65 6.69 -4.02
N GLY A 392 -17.73 7.48 -4.56
CA GLY A 392 -17.80 8.95 -4.53
C GLY A 392 -16.67 9.60 -3.72
N PRO A 393 -16.76 10.93 -3.52
CA PRO A 393 -15.69 11.74 -2.94
C PRO A 393 -15.31 11.34 -1.51
N ALA A 394 -16.24 10.78 -0.73
CA ALA A 394 -15.97 10.38 0.66
C ALA A 394 -15.26 9.02 0.79
N TYR A 395 -15.20 8.22 -0.28
CA TYR A 395 -14.64 6.85 -0.22
C TYR A 395 -13.21 6.78 0.37
N PRO A 396 -12.24 7.63 -0.02
CA PRO A 396 -10.87 7.53 0.48
C PRO A 396 -10.78 7.66 2.00
N GLN A 397 -11.54 8.59 2.58
CA GLN A 397 -11.59 8.80 4.03
C GLN A 397 -12.10 7.56 4.77
N TYR A 398 -13.20 6.97 4.29
CA TYR A 398 -13.78 5.77 4.90
C TYR A 398 -12.95 4.51 4.64
N ALA A 399 -12.21 4.45 3.53
CA ALA A 399 -11.26 3.39 3.24
C ALA A 399 -10.10 3.41 4.24
N GLN A 400 -9.53 4.58 4.52
CA GLN A 400 -8.50 4.74 5.55
C GLN A 400 -9.05 4.41 6.95
N GLN A 401 -10.27 4.85 7.26
CA GLN A 401 -10.92 4.50 8.53
C GLN A 401 -11.08 2.98 8.70
N LEU A 402 -11.50 2.27 7.65
CA LEU A 402 -11.62 0.81 7.66
C LEU A 402 -10.26 0.13 7.95
N GLU A 403 -9.19 0.61 7.35
CA GLU A 403 -7.84 0.09 7.59
C GLU A 403 -7.41 0.26 9.05
N LEU A 404 -7.57 1.46 9.60
CA LEU A 404 -7.20 1.77 10.98
C LEU A 404 -8.00 0.93 11.99
N GLU A 405 -9.31 0.77 11.78
CA GLU A 405 -10.14 -0.04 12.67
C GLU A 405 -9.81 -1.54 12.59
N CYS A 406 -9.54 -2.06 11.38
CA CYS A 406 -9.09 -3.44 11.19
C CYS A 406 -7.70 -3.69 11.80
N GLN A 407 -6.77 -2.75 11.66
CA GLN A 407 -5.43 -2.81 12.23
C GLN A 407 -5.49 -2.79 13.75
N ALA A 408 -6.23 -1.85 14.34
CA ALA A 408 -6.44 -1.78 15.78
C ALA A 408 -7.07 -3.07 16.34
N PHE A 409 -8.02 -3.67 15.60
CA PHE A 409 -8.61 -4.94 15.99
C PHE A 409 -7.60 -6.10 15.99
N TRP A 410 -6.66 -6.12 15.04
CA TRP A 410 -5.62 -7.15 14.96
C TRP A 410 -4.53 -6.95 16.03
N GLU A 411 -4.11 -5.71 16.26
CA GLU A 411 -3.12 -5.34 17.27
C GLU A 411 -3.63 -5.53 18.71
N ASN A 412 -4.94 -5.58 18.91
CA ASN A 412 -5.58 -5.86 20.20
C ASN A 412 -5.46 -7.34 20.62
N GLY A 413 -4.23 -7.82 20.82
CA GLY A 413 -3.94 -9.15 21.37
C GLY A 413 -4.22 -10.33 20.43
N ARG A 414 -4.52 -10.07 19.15
CA ARG A 414 -4.81 -11.10 18.13
C ARG A 414 -3.62 -11.40 17.21
N GLN A 415 -2.46 -10.81 17.48
CA GLN A 415 -1.24 -11.07 16.73
C GLN A 415 -0.68 -12.45 17.07
N GLN A 416 -0.37 -13.24 16.05
CA GLN A 416 0.39 -14.48 16.18
C GLN A 416 1.90 -14.19 16.18
N CYS A 417 2.68 -15.04 16.86
CA CYS A 417 4.14 -15.00 16.78
C CYS A 417 4.58 -15.48 15.38
N GLU A 418 5.32 -14.64 14.65
CA GLU A 418 5.80 -14.96 13.29
C GLU A 418 7.22 -15.54 13.28
N ALA A 419 7.78 -15.88 14.44
CA ALA A 419 9.08 -16.54 14.52
C ALA A 419 9.00 -17.90 13.81
N ALA A 420 9.94 -18.14 12.90
CA ALA A 420 10.10 -19.42 12.22
C ALA A 420 11.03 -20.34 13.01
N SER A 421 10.71 -21.63 13.05
CA SER A 421 11.62 -22.66 13.54
C SER A 421 12.83 -22.79 12.61
N MET A 422 13.86 -23.51 13.04
CA MET A 422 15.06 -23.80 12.22
C MET A 422 14.71 -24.64 10.97
N MET A 423 13.50 -25.21 10.92
CA MET A 423 12.95 -25.94 9.77
C MET A 423 12.02 -25.08 8.90
N GLY A 424 11.78 -23.82 9.29
CA GLY A 424 10.96 -22.86 8.54
C GLY A 424 9.46 -22.85 8.90
N ASN A 425 9.03 -23.57 9.94
CA ASN A 425 7.62 -23.55 10.35
C ASN A 425 7.34 -22.41 11.33
N PRO A 426 6.24 -21.64 11.16
CA PRO A 426 5.93 -20.53 12.06
C PRO A 426 5.42 -21.00 13.43
N CYS A 427 5.66 -20.18 14.45
CA CYS A 427 5.10 -20.35 15.78
C CYS A 427 3.57 -20.19 15.77
N LYS A 428 2.86 -21.04 16.52
CA LYS A 428 1.39 -21.00 16.66
C LYS A 428 0.90 -20.23 17.88
N LEU A 429 1.83 -19.77 18.73
CA LEU A 429 1.50 -19.03 19.94
C LEU A 429 1.13 -17.58 19.60
N PRO A 430 0.36 -16.90 20.46
CA PRO A 430 0.20 -15.44 20.36
C PRO A 430 1.55 -14.75 20.44
N LYS A 431 1.67 -13.54 19.91
CA LYS A 431 2.89 -12.75 19.99
C LYS A 431 3.37 -12.67 21.44
N HIS A 432 4.61 -13.11 21.66
CA HIS A 432 5.21 -13.24 22.99
C HIS A 432 6.65 -12.71 22.98
N GLY A 433 7.15 -12.34 24.17
CA GLY A 433 8.54 -11.96 24.36
C GLY A 433 9.49 -13.17 24.33
N SER A 434 10.79 -12.88 24.48
CA SER A 434 11.87 -13.88 24.51
C SER A 434 11.78 -14.89 25.66
N ASP A 435 11.00 -14.59 26.70
CA ASP A 435 10.91 -15.41 27.91
C ASP A 435 10.09 -16.70 27.72
N LYS A 436 9.29 -16.77 26.64
CA LYS A 436 8.45 -17.93 26.33
C LYS A 436 9.03 -18.69 25.14
N GLU A 437 9.10 -20.01 25.26
CA GLU A 437 9.55 -20.88 24.18
C GLU A 437 8.52 -20.90 23.03
N HIS A 438 9.03 -20.90 21.81
CA HIS A 438 8.21 -20.99 20.61
C HIS A 438 7.70 -22.42 20.37
N PHE A 439 6.55 -22.54 19.71
CA PHE A 439 5.91 -23.83 19.42
C PHE A 439 5.24 -23.83 18.05
N SER A 440 5.72 -24.67 17.12
CA SER A 440 5.07 -24.85 15.80
C SER A 440 4.02 -25.96 15.79
N GLY A 441 4.03 -26.85 16.79
CA GLY A 441 3.18 -28.03 16.88
C GLY A 441 3.53 -29.15 15.89
N PHE A 442 4.66 -29.07 15.20
CA PHE A 442 5.20 -30.17 14.40
C PHE A 442 6.06 -31.09 15.28
N VAL A 443 5.83 -32.40 15.14
CA VAL A 443 6.60 -33.44 15.82
C VAL A 443 7.15 -34.40 14.76
N TYR A 444 8.47 -34.50 14.69
CA TYR A 444 9.20 -35.42 13.84
C TYR A 444 9.57 -36.69 14.60
N LYS A 445 10.10 -37.69 13.89
CA LYS A 445 10.71 -38.87 14.50
C LYS A 445 12.19 -38.86 14.23
N SER A 446 13.00 -38.98 15.29
CA SER A 446 14.45 -39.03 15.14
C SER A 446 15.08 -40.05 16.09
N ALA A 447 16.17 -40.70 15.65
CA ALA A 447 16.85 -41.67 16.50
C ALA A 447 17.86 -41.02 17.46
N CYS A 448 18.19 -41.70 18.55
CA CYS A 448 19.20 -41.27 19.52
C CYS A 448 20.64 -41.33 18.96
N ASP A 449 21.65 -40.92 19.73
CA ASP A 449 23.07 -40.92 19.29
C ASP A 449 23.51 -42.30 18.76
N CYS A 450 23.18 -43.39 19.47
CA CYS A 450 23.57 -44.75 19.07
C CYS A 450 22.63 -45.40 18.03
N GLY A 451 21.54 -44.73 17.66
CA GLY A 451 20.56 -45.24 16.70
C GLY A 451 19.77 -46.47 17.18
N ARG A 452 19.70 -46.74 18.49
CA ARG A 452 18.94 -47.89 19.03
C ARG A 452 17.50 -47.60 19.45
N LYS A 453 17.15 -46.33 19.62
CA LYS A 453 15.79 -45.88 19.95
C LYS A 453 15.39 -44.72 19.05
N ILE A 454 14.12 -44.71 18.61
CA ILE A 454 13.49 -43.59 17.91
C ILE A 454 12.61 -42.85 18.92
N CYS A 455 12.79 -41.54 19.02
CA CYS A 455 12.06 -40.67 19.93
C CYS A 455 11.29 -39.59 19.12
N PRO A 456 10.16 -39.10 19.64
CA PRO A 456 9.50 -37.92 19.08
C PRO A 456 10.41 -36.70 19.26
N ARG A 457 10.58 -35.91 18.21
CA ARG A 457 11.38 -34.69 18.19
C ARG A 457 10.48 -33.51 17.89
N GLU A 458 10.43 -32.55 18.80
CA GLU A 458 9.77 -31.26 18.54
C GLU A 458 10.59 -30.42 17.56
N ASP A 459 9.89 -29.54 16.83
CA ASP A 459 10.50 -28.65 15.87
C ASP A 459 11.38 -27.58 16.55
N PRO A 460 12.70 -27.60 16.35
CA PRO A 460 13.60 -26.77 17.15
C PRO A 460 13.62 -25.32 16.68
N TYR A 461 13.64 -24.39 17.63
CA TYR A 461 13.83 -22.95 17.38
C TYR A 461 15.24 -22.48 17.70
N THR A 462 15.98 -23.24 18.50
CA THR A 462 17.38 -22.95 18.84
C THR A 462 18.32 -24.08 18.42
N ILE A 463 19.58 -23.74 18.18
CA ILE A 463 20.63 -24.73 17.86
C ILE A 463 20.81 -25.75 19.00
N LYS A 464 20.68 -25.31 20.25
CA LYS A 464 20.80 -26.15 21.44
C LYS A 464 19.68 -27.19 21.49
N GLN A 465 18.44 -26.78 21.22
CA GLN A 465 17.31 -27.71 21.06
C GLN A 465 17.55 -28.72 19.94
N ALA A 466 18.03 -28.26 18.78
CA ALA A 466 18.24 -29.09 17.59
C ALA A 466 19.36 -30.15 17.77
N ASN A 467 20.51 -29.76 18.31
CA ASN A 467 21.73 -30.57 18.27
C ASN A 467 22.12 -31.20 19.62
N TYR A 468 21.55 -30.73 20.74
CA TYR A 468 21.96 -31.14 22.08
C TYR A 468 20.79 -31.63 22.95
N THR A 469 19.82 -30.77 23.27
CA THR A 469 18.75 -31.06 24.24
C THR A 469 17.97 -32.33 23.86
N PHE A 470 17.54 -32.46 22.60
CA PHE A 470 16.86 -33.65 22.11
C PHE A 470 17.69 -34.93 22.32
N TYR A 471 18.97 -34.89 21.94
CA TYR A 471 19.82 -36.07 22.01
C TYR A 471 20.16 -36.46 23.45
N GLN A 472 20.25 -35.50 24.37
CA GLN A 472 20.39 -35.82 25.79
C GLN A 472 19.18 -36.56 26.35
N GLN A 473 17.97 -36.09 26.04
CA GLN A 473 16.72 -36.73 26.46
C GLN A 473 16.60 -38.12 25.82
N ALA A 474 16.81 -38.23 24.51
CA ALA A 474 16.80 -39.49 23.78
C ALA A 474 17.87 -40.47 24.29
N ALA A 475 19.05 -39.99 24.71
CA ALA A 475 20.11 -40.82 25.27
C ALA A 475 19.77 -41.38 26.66
N LYS A 476 19.09 -40.61 27.52
CA LYS A 476 18.58 -41.09 28.82
C LYS A 476 17.53 -42.17 28.61
N GLU A 477 16.59 -41.91 27.70
CA GLU A 477 15.52 -42.83 27.31
C GLU A 477 16.00 -44.13 26.66
N CYS A 478 17.10 -44.06 25.91
CA CYS A 478 17.75 -45.22 25.28
C CYS A 478 18.77 -45.90 26.21
N GLN A 479 19.15 -45.24 27.30
CA GLN A 479 20.27 -45.59 28.19
C GLN A 479 21.65 -45.57 27.51
N CYS A 480 21.77 -44.95 26.32
CA CYS A 480 23.04 -44.84 25.61
C CYS A 480 23.96 -43.73 26.14
N SER A 481 23.50 -42.97 27.14
CA SER A 481 24.33 -42.03 27.89
C SER A 481 25.39 -42.73 28.75
N LYS A 482 25.23 -44.04 29.03
CA LYS A 482 26.18 -44.86 29.80
C LYS A 482 27.29 -45.48 28.94
N LEU A 483 27.19 -45.36 27.62
CA LEU A 483 28.19 -45.90 26.71
C LEU A 483 29.47 -45.06 26.77
N GLU A 484 30.61 -45.68 26.51
CA GLU A 484 31.88 -44.98 26.33
C GLU A 484 31.72 -43.94 25.21
N ARG A 485 32.14 -42.70 25.50
CA ARG A 485 31.98 -41.56 24.61
C ARG A 485 33.29 -40.79 24.57
N LEU A 486 33.71 -40.40 23.37
CA LEU A 486 34.84 -39.51 23.21
C LEU A 486 34.37 -38.06 23.42
N THR A 487 34.96 -37.39 24.40
CA THR A 487 34.66 -35.99 24.71
C THR A 487 35.27 -35.10 23.63
N LEU A 488 34.43 -34.37 22.90
CA LEU A 488 34.85 -33.34 21.96
C LEU A 488 35.03 -32.01 22.68
N PRO A 489 35.95 -31.14 22.21
CA PRO A 489 36.28 -29.90 22.89
C PRO A 489 35.07 -28.96 22.96
N VAL A 490 34.75 -28.51 24.17
CA VAL A 490 33.70 -27.53 24.47
C VAL A 490 34.26 -26.44 25.36
N PHE A 491 33.63 -25.28 25.34
CA PHE A 491 33.98 -24.17 26.20
C PHE A 491 33.76 -24.52 27.67
N GLU A 492 34.79 -24.30 28.48
CA GLU A 492 34.75 -24.49 29.94
C GLU A 492 34.94 -23.13 30.62
N PRO A 493 33.88 -22.56 31.23
CA PRO A 493 33.96 -21.25 31.84
C PRO A 493 34.81 -21.28 33.11
N SER A 494 35.79 -20.37 33.22
CA SER A 494 36.56 -20.18 34.46
C SER A 494 35.88 -19.20 35.43
N VAL A 495 34.83 -18.51 34.99
CA VAL A 495 34.09 -17.47 35.73
C VAL A 495 32.59 -17.66 35.60
N LYS A 496 31.80 -17.14 36.55
CA LYS A 496 30.33 -17.26 36.54
C LYS A 496 29.67 -16.44 35.42
N GLU A 497 30.30 -15.34 35.03
CA GLU A 497 29.83 -14.47 33.95
C GLU A 497 30.74 -14.66 32.73
N PHE A 498 30.24 -15.40 31.75
CA PHE A 498 30.87 -15.61 30.46
C PHE A 498 29.90 -15.16 29.36
N LYS A 499 30.44 -14.70 28.24
CA LYS A 499 29.64 -14.11 27.15
C LYS A 499 29.96 -14.77 25.83
N GLU A 500 29.10 -14.50 24.85
CA GLU A 500 29.31 -14.91 23.47
C GLU A 500 30.44 -14.08 22.84
N ALA A 501 31.34 -14.70 22.09
CA ALA A 501 32.45 -14.01 21.42
C ALA A 501 31.95 -13.13 20.25
N ASN A 502 32.52 -11.94 20.10
CA ASN A 502 32.34 -11.11 18.90
C ASN A 502 33.39 -11.50 17.85
N LEU A 503 32.96 -12.24 16.82
CA LEU A 503 33.86 -12.82 15.83
C LEU A 503 34.62 -11.76 15.00
N LYS A 504 34.02 -10.57 14.77
CA LYS A 504 34.70 -9.48 14.04
C LYS A 504 35.90 -8.92 14.81
N GLU A 505 35.73 -8.70 16.11
CA GLU A 505 36.81 -8.21 16.98
C GLU A 505 37.97 -9.22 17.06
N TRP A 506 37.65 -10.52 17.06
CA TRP A 506 38.65 -11.59 17.03
C TRP A 506 39.41 -11.69 15.70
N GLU A 507 38.74 -11.45 14.56
CA GLU A 507 39.38 -11.38 13.25
C GLU A 507 40.33 -10.18 13.14
N ASP A 508 39.91 -9.01 13.63
CA ASP A 508 40.72 -7.80 13.65
C ASP A 508 41.97 -7.97 14.55
N THR A 509 41.80 -8.53 15.76
CA THR A 509 42.91 -8.80 16.70
C THR A 509 43.90 -9.84 16.16
N ALA A 510 43.43 -10.84 15.41
CA ALA A 510 44.29 -11.83 14.77
C ALA A 510 45.12 -11.20 13.64
N SER A 511 44.54 -10.27 12.87
CA SER A 511 45.21 -9.59 11.77
C SER A 511 46.31 -8.60 12.22
N GLU A 512 46.13 -7.88 13.33
CA GLU A 512 47.16 -6.99 13.91
C GLU A 512 48.39 -7.77 14.44
N SER A 513 48.21 -9.04 14.81
CA SER A 513 49.30 -9.90 15.30
C SER A 513 50.16 -10.53 14.18
N SER A 514 49.62 -10.64 12.96
CA SER A 514 50.30 -11.26 11.81
C SER A 514 51.22 -10.33 11.02
N ASP A 515 51.07 -9.01 11.15
CA ASP A 515 51.88 -8.01 10.41
C ASP A 515 53.36 -7.93 10.87
N ASN A 516 53.73 -8.63 11.95
CA ASN A 516 55.11 -8.70 12.45
C ASN A 516 55.88 -9.97 12.04
N ALA A 517 55.32 -10.84 11.20
CA ALA A 517 55.93 -12.13 10.84
C ALA A 517 56.05 -12.36 9.32
N GLU A 518 56.67 -11.41 8.59
CA GLU A 518 57.15 -11.67 7.23
C GLU A 518 58.62 -12.08 7.22
N ASN A 519 58.85 -13.40 7.22
CA ASN A 519 59.87 -14.12 6.43
C ASN A 519 60.01 -15.53 7.02
N TYR A 520 59.58 -16.55 6.27
CA TYR A 520 60.21 -17.86 6.05
C TYR A 520 59.16 -18.84 5.49
N ALA A 521 59.61 -19.69 4.58
CA ALA A 521 58.79 -20.61 3.79
C ALA A 521 58.06 -21.67 4.65
N LEU A 522 56.97 -22.18 4.07
CA LEU A 522 56.16 -23.34 4.49
C LEU A 522 56.91 -24.44 5.24
N CYS A 523 56.19 -25.00 6.23
CA CYS A 523 56.40 -26.20 7.06
C CYS A 523 56.83 -25.90 8.51
N ASP A 524 55.94 -26.27 9.45
CA ASP A 524 56.13 -26.41 10.90
C ASP A 524 56.50 -25.16 11.74
N LEU A 525 55.49 -24.39 12.15
CA LEU A 525 55.57 -23.54 13.37
C LEU A 525 54.28 -23.66 14.21
N PRO A 526 54.36 -23.69 15.56
CA PRO A 526 53.20 -23.92 16.44
C PRO A 526 52.35 -22.66 16.55
N ARG A 527 51.02 -22.81 16.39
CA ARG A 527 50.04 -21.73 16.59
C ARG A 527 50.17 -21.18 18.01
N HIS A 528 50.58 -19.91 18.12
CA HIS A 528 50.88 -19.21 19.36
C HIS A 528 49.60 -18.73 20.10
N TRP A 529 48.65 -19.64 20.36
CA TRP A 529 47.61 -19.56 21.40
C TRP A 529 47.20 -20.99 21.74
N SER A 530 47.95 -21.64 22.62
CA SER A 530 47.68 -23.03 23.02
C SER A 530 46.61 -23.15 24.12
N ALA A 531 46.06 -22.03 24.61
CA ALA A 531 45.05 -22.03 25.65
C ALA A 531 43.67 -21.65 25.07
N PRO A 532 42.63 -22.47 25.29
CA PRO A 532 41.26 -22.12 24.92
C PRO A 532 40.75 -20.94 25.75
N SER A 533 39.90 -20.11 25.15
CA SER A 533 39.19 -19.02 25.84
C SER A 533 38.35 -19.57 26.99
N THR A 534 38.40 -18.92 28.14
CA THR A 534 37.66 -19.32 29.36
C THR A 534 36.57 -18.31 29.76
N VAL A 535 36.42 -17.22 29.01
CA VAL A 535 35.46 -16.12 29.25
C VAL A 535 34.50 -15.90 28.09
N GLU A 536 34.89 -16.29 26.88
CA GLU A 536 34.10 -16.14 25.66
C GLU A 536 33.93 -17.47 24.93
N TYR A 537 32.70 -17.80 24.52
CA TYR A 537 32.37 -19.02 23.76
C TYR A 537 32.00 -18.72 22.31
N LEU A 538 32.17 -19.72 21.44
CA LEU A 538 31.82 -19.65 20.02
C LEU A 538 30.28 -19.67 19.86
N PRO A 539 29.65 -18.66 19.21
CA PRO A 539 28.20 -18.59 19.03
C PRO A 539 27.56 -19.71 18.21
N GLY A 540 28.35 -20.34 17.34
CA GLY A 540 27.90 -21.39 16.44
C GLY A 540 28.64 -22.69 16.71
N MET A 541 28.81 -23.44 15.64
CA MET A 541 29.58 -24.68 15.64
C MET A 541 31.00 -24.45 15.15
N LEU A 542 31.90 -25.35 15.54
CA LEU A 542 33.28 -25.33 15.11
C LEU A 542 33.41 -25.53 13.58
N THR A 543 34.16 -24.63 12.95
CA THR A 543 34.48 -24.64 11.52
C THR A 543 35.99 -24.58 11.30
N LEU A 544 36.47 -24.91 10.10
CA LEU A 544 37.88 -24.75 9.73
C LEU A 544 38.36 -23.29 9.74
N SER A 545 37.44 -22.34 9.64
CA SER A 545 37.71 -20.90 9.73
C SER A 545 37.51 -20.33 11.14
N SER A 546 37.15 -21.16 12.13
CA SER A 546 36.95 -20.68 13.50
C SER A 546 38.29 -20.21 14.11
N PRO A 547 38.29 -19.08 14.86
CA PRO A 547 39.50 -18.61 15.52
C PRO A 547 40.09 -19.62 16.50
N ALA A 548 41.43 -19.65 16.61
CA ALA A 548 42.13 -20.58 17.49
C ALA A 548 41.81 -20.30 18.96
N GLY A 549 41.34 -21.33 19.69
CA GLY A 549 41.03 -21.22 21.13
C GLY A 549 39.56 -20.89 21.45
N LEU A 550 38.71 -20.52 20.49
CA LEU A 550 37.26 -20.42 20.70
C LEU A 550 36.59 -21.77 20.52
N LEU A 551 35.84 -22.20 21.55
CA LEU A 551 35.13 -23.47 21.56
C LEU A 551 33.61 -23.26 21.71
N PRO A 552 32.78 -24.17 21.18
CA PRO A 552 31.32 -24.09 21.32
C PRO A 552 30.86 -24.37 22.75
N GLU A 553 29.73 -23.77 23.16
CA GLU A 553 29.12 -23.96 24.50
C GLU A 553 28.71 -25.43 24.77
N PHE A 554 28.34 -26.17 23.72
CA PHE A 554 27.87 -27.56 23.85
C PHE A 554 28.27 -28.43 22.66
N GLN A 555 28.29 -29.75 22.89
CA GLN A 555 28.65 -30.75 21.87
C GLN A 555 27.50 -30.96 20.87
N SER A 556 27.65 -30.42 19.66
CA SER A 556 26.70 -30.68 18.55
C SER A 556 26.94 -32.02 17.83
N TRP A 557 28.15 -32.57 17.97
CA TRP A 557 28.57 -33.88 17.46
C TRP A 557 28.63 -34.87 18.62
N SER A 558 28.49 -36.17 18.35
CA SER A 558 28.61 -37.20 19.40
C SER A 558 29.29 -38.45 18.83
N LEU A 559 30.31 -38.97 19.52
CA LEU A 559 31.01 -40.19 19.12
C LEU A 559 30.94 -41.21 20.27
N VAL A 560 30.18 -42.29 20.04
CA VAL A 560 29.89 -43.32 21.06
C VAL A 560 30.41 -44.68 20.63
N CYS A 561 30.98 -45.42 21.58
CA CYS A 561 31.37 -46.81 21.43
C CYS A 561 30.21 -47.71 21.87
N LEU A 562 29.68 -48.52 20.96
CA LEU A 562 28.63 -49.50 21.27
C LEU A 562 29.15 -50.70 22.06
N GLY A 563 30.45 -50.98 22.00
CA GLY A 563 31.11 -52.14 22.58
C GLY A 563 31.98 -52.88 21.57
N ALA A 564 32.15 -54.19 21.76
CA ALA A 564 33.02 -55.03 20.94
C ALA A 564 32.59 -55.09 19.46
N SER A 565 33.56 -55.21 18.56
CA SER A 565 33.38 -55.37 17.11
C SER A 565 32.48 -56.56 16.73
N SER A 566 32.39 -57.59 17.59
CA SER A 566 31.50 -58.74 17.43
C SER A 566 30.01 -58.43 17.52
N LEU A 567 29.63 -57.23 17.95
CA LEU A 567 28.24 -56.76 17.93
C LEU A 567 27.69 -56.62 16.51
N TYR A 568 28.57 -56.48 15.51
CA TYR A 568 28.19 -56.49 14.11
C TYR A 568 28.58 -57.82 13.46
N SER A 569 27.64 -58.42 12.73
CA SER A 569 27.86 -59.61 11.91
C SER A 569 27.52 -59.29 10.45
N HIS A 570 28.48 -59.48 9.55
CA HIS A 570 28.31 -59.20 8.12
C HIS A 570 27.25 -60.09 7.44
N ASN A 571 26.93 -61.25 8.01
CA ASN A 571 25.90 -62.15 7.48
C ASN A 571 24.48 -61.79 7.94
N LEU A 572 24.36 -61.14 9.10
CA LEU A 572 23.06 -60.81 9.72
C LEU A 572 22.69 -59.33 9.58
N GLY A 573 23.68 -58.46 9.36
CA GLY A 573 23.48 -57.01 9.38
C GLY A 573 23.18 -56.49 10.79
N LEU A 574 22.56 -55.32 10.87
CA LEU A 574 22.09 -54.71 12.11
C LEU A 574 20.69 -55.23 12.45
N SER A 575 20.52 -55.87 13.61
CA SER A 575 19.21 -56.38 14.03
C SER A 575 18.19 -55.25 14.18
N GLU A 576 16.98 -55.44 13.63
CA GLU A 576 15.86 -54.49 13.77
C GLU A 576 15.47 -54.26 15.23
N SER A 577 15.59 -55.30 16.08
CA SER A 577 15.32 -55.19 17.52
C SER A 577 16.23 -54.19 18.24
N HIS A 578 17.46 -54.03 17.74
CA HIS A 578 18.44 -53.12 18.31
C HIS A 578 18.56 -51.81 17.54
N HIS A 579 18.23 -51.80 16.25
CA HIS A 579 18.34 -50.63 15.38
C HIS A 579 17.04 -50.50 14.56
N PRO A 580 15.97 -49.94 15.14
CA PRO A 580 14.68 -49.85 14.48
C PRO A 580 14.66 -48.78 13.38
N GLY A 581 13.71 -48.92 12.44
CA GLY A 581 13.42 -47.89 11.42
C GLY A 581 14.19 -48.01 10.12
N PHE A 582 15.10 -48.98 9.98
CA PHE A 582 15.75 -49.26 8.70
C PHE A 582 14.76 -49.75 7.65
N LEU A 583 14.87 -49.25 6.42
CA LEU A 583 14.17 -49.81 5.28
C LEU A 583 14.65 -51.24 5.04
N SER A 584 13.74 -52.11 4.59
CA SER A 584 14.05 -53.53 4.36
C SER A 584 15.32 -53.70 3.52
N SER A 585 16.23 -54.55 3.99
CA SER A 585 17.47 -54.92 3.30
C SER A 585 18.54 -53.81 3.19
N THR A 586 18.41 -52.71 3.96
CA THR A 586 19.36 -51.57 3.92
C THR A 586 20.24 -51.45 5.18
N ASN A 587 20.06 -52.36 6.14
CA ASN A 587 20.65 -52.38 7.49
C ASN A 587 22.02 -53.07 7.56
N TYR A 588 22.86 -52.94 6.53
CA TYR A 588 24.18 -53.59 6.45
C TYR A 588 25.29 -52.54 6.40
N LEU A 589 26.50 -52.93 6.83
CA LEU A 589 27.71 -52.13 6.68
C LEU A 589 28.51 -52.66 5.50
N LEU A 590 29.27 -51.78 4.85
CA LEU A 590 30.09 -52.12 3.69
C LEU A 590 31.47 -52.60 4.15
N PRO A 591 31.97 -53.74 3.63
CA PRO A 591 33.35 -54.15 3.83
C PRO A 591 34.29 -53.20 3.07
N TRP A 592 35.26 -52.64 3.77
CA TRP A 592 36.33 -51.80 3.24
C TRP A 592 37.67 -52.50 3.49
N ASP A 593 38.22 -53.08 2.43
CA ASP A 593 39.53 -53.72 2.46
C ASP A 593 40.60 -52.65 2.26
N VAL A 594 41.42 -52.43 3.28
CA VAL A 594 42.50 -51.43 3.25
C VAL A 594 43.83 -52.12 3.29
N THR A 595 44.70 -51.70 2.37
CA THR A 595 46.09 -52.12 2.34
C THR A 595 46.90 -51.26 3.31
N VAL A 596 47.67 -51.89 4.20
CA VAL A 596 48.62 -51.22 5.07
C VAL A 596 50.05 -51.49 4.58
N TYR A 597 50.87 -50.44 4.56
CA TYR A 597 52.28 -50.50 4.19
C TYR A 597 53.14 -50.31 5.44
N PRO A 598 53.88 -51.34 5.90
CA PRO A 598 54.71 -51.22 7.08
C PRO A 598 55.84 -50.21 6.88
N ASN A 599 55.98 -49.27 7.82
CA ASN A 599 57.14 -48.37 7.87
C ASN A 599 58.42 -49.17 8.24
N SER A 600 59.37 -49.26 7.31
CA SER A 600 60.58 -50.05 7.47
C SER A 600 61.62 -49.39 8.38
N LYS A 601 61.62 -49.68 9.67
CA LYS A 601 62.84 -49.67 10.52
C LYS A 601 62.73 -50.65 11.70
N GLN A 602 62.81 -51.96 11.44
CA GLN A 602 63.22 -52.92 12.47
C GLN A 602 63.85 -54.17 11.83
N ASN A 603 65.13 -54.37 12.11
CA ASN A 603 65.90 -55.56 11.73
C ASN A 603 65.32 -56.79 12.44
N TRP A 604 64.80 -57.74 11.68
CA TRP A 604 64.44 -59.06 12.18
C TRP A 604 65.69 -59.95 12.27
N PRO A 605 65.94 -60.65 13.40
CA PRO A 605 67.07 -61.56 13.50
C PRO A 605 66.86 -62.81 12.65
N HIS A 606 67.87 -63.15 11.85
CA HIS A 606 67.94 -64.35 11.03
C HIS A 606 67.76 -65.62 11.89
N VAL A 607 66.75 -66.44 11.55
CA VAL A 607 66.73 -67.87 11.93
C VAL A 607 66.71 -68.70 10.65
N ASN A 608 67.83 -69.39 10.43
CA ASN A 608 68.04 -70.34 9.34
C ASN A 608 67.44 -71.73 9.65
N LYS A 609 67.22 -72.49 8.56
CA LYS A 609 66.98 -73.95 8.43
C LYS A 609 65.51 -74.37 8.33
N TYR A 610 65.02 -74.59 7.12
CA TYR A 610 65.01 -75.89 6.43
C TYR A 610 64.69 -75.67 4.95
N ALA A 611 65.51 -76.25 4.07
CA ALA A 611 65.34 -76.17 2.62
C ALA A 611 64.42 -77.29 2.12
N ILE A 612 63.37 -76.94 1.38
CA ILE A 612 62.69 -77.85 0.43
C ILE A 612 62.63 -77.14 -0.93
N ARG A 613 63.19 -77.80 -1.93
CA ARG A 613 63.33 -77.36 -3.33
C ARG A 613 61.95 -77.32 -4.02
N GLY A 614 61.63 -76.22 -4.70
CA GLY A 614 60.57 -76.21 -5.72
C GLY A 614 60.18 -74.82 -6.24
N ARG A 615 60.48 -74.58 -7.52
CA ARG A 615 60.08 -73.44 -8.40
C ARG A 615 60.74 -72.08 -8.18
N ARG A 616 61.49 -71.67 -9.22
CA ARG A 616 61.90 -70.28 -9.50
C ARG A 616 60.65 -69.41 -9.63
N GLY A 617 60.36 -68.63 -8.59
CA GLY A 617 59.48 -67.46 -8.62
C GLY A 617 60.33 -66.20 -8.46
N ARG A 618 60.08 -65.22 -9.32
CA ARG A 618 60.73 -63.91 -9.45
C ARG A 618 60.94 -63.24 -8.08
N GLN A 619 62.16 -62.79 -7.78
CA GLN A 619 62.41 -61.89 -6.66
C GLN A 619 61.73 -60.54 -6.96
N THR A 620 60.68 -60.21 -6.23
CA THR A 620 60.18 -58.84 -6.09
C THR A 620 60.45 -58.41 -4.66
N GLY A 621 61.38 -57.46 -4.49
CA GLY A 621 61.65 -56.80 -3.21
C GLY A 621 60.51 -55.86 -2.83
N SER A 622 59.33 -56.39 -2.52
CA SER A 622 58.21 -55.64 -1.94
C SER A 622 58.12 -55.91 -0.46
N LEU A 623 58.08 -54.84 0.34
CA LEU A 623 57.70 -54.85 1.75
C LEU A 623 56.45 -55.73 1.97
N PRO A 624 56.33 -56.45 3.11
CA PRO A 624 55.17 -57.29 3.37
C PRO A 624 53.90 -56.45 3.50
N GLN A 625 53.09 -56.42 2.45
CA GLN A 625 51.77 -55.79 2.42
C GLN A 625 50.74 -56.73 3.06
N PHE A 626 49.94 -56.24 4.01
CA PHE A 626 48.77 -56.99 4.51
C PHE A 626 47.49 -56.14 4.38
N THR A 627 46.40 -56.80 4.02
CA THR A 627 45.08 -56.18 3.85
C THR A 627 44.22 -56.42 5.07
N VAL A 628 43.64 -55.36 5.62
CA VAL A 628 42.73 -55.43 6.77
C VAL A 628 41.32 -55.03 6.33
N LYS A 629 40.32 -55.78 6.80
CA LYS A 629 38.90 -55.51 6.51
C LYS A 629 38.26 -54.70 7.65
N VAL A 630 37.80 -53.50 7.33
CA VAL A 630 37.03 -52.61 8.21
C VAL A 630 35.59 -52.58 7.70
N PHE A 631 34.58 -52.46 8.58
CA PHE A 631 33.20 -52.25 8.11
C PHE A 631 32.75 -50.83 8.38
N ILE A 632 32.26 -50.15 7.34
CA ILE A 632 31.80 -48.77 7.40
C ILE A 632 30.36 -48.62 6.91
N GLY A 633 29.60 -47.68 7.47
CA GLY A 633 28.25 -47.36 7.01
C GLY A 633 27.91 -45.89 7.17
N VAL A 634 27.13 -45.36 6.25
CA VAL A 634 26.68 -43.96 6.23
C VAL A 634 25.15 -43.92 6.25
N GLU A 635 24.60 -43.50 7.38
CA GLU A 635 23.20 -43.66 7.71
C GLU A 635 22.41 -42.37 7.47
N TYR A 636 21.38 -42.48 6.64
CA TYR A 636 20.45 -41.40 6.33
C TYR A 636 19.14 -41.60 7.08
N GLU A 637 18.58 -40.52 7.62
CA GLU A 637 17.33 -40.50 8.38
C GLU A 637 16.40 -39.40 7.87
N CYS A 638 15.14 -39.74 7.57
CA CYS A 638 14.12 -38.75 7.20
C CYS A 638 13.26 -38.31 8.39
N THR A 639 12.51 -37.21 8.24
CA THR A 639 11.64 -36.69 9.32
C THR A 639 10.51 -37.63 9.77
N SER A 640 10.23 -38.69 8.99
CA SER A 640 9.31 -39.78 9.38
C SER A 640 9.98 -40.90 10.19
N GLY A 641 11.30 -40.86 10.40
CA GLY A 641 12.06 -41.89 11.11
C GLY A 641 12.48 -43.10 10.27
N HIS A 642 12.30 -43.07 8.94
CA HIS A 642 12.89 -44.10 8.06
C HIS A 642 14.38 -43.89 7.92
N ARG A 643 15.13 -44.99 7.98
CA ARG A 643 16.59 -45.03 7.95
C ARG A 643 17.09 -45.94 6.85
N PHE A 644 18.24 -45.63 6.25
CA PHE A 644 18.88 -46.50 5.27
C PHE A 644 20.36 -46.16 5.11
N MET A 645 21.16 -47.13 4.68
CA MET A 645 22.57 -46.92 4.32
C MET A 645 22.72 -46.67 2.83
N LEU A 646 23.73 -45.89 2.42
CA LEU A 646 24.16 -45.84 1.02
C LEU A 646 25.24 -46.90 0.74
N ALA A 647 25.30 -47.35 -0.52
CA ALA A 647 26.35 -48.20 -1.09
C ALA A 647 27.37 -47.39 -1.90
N ALA A 648 26.96 -46.23 -2.40
CA ALA A 648 27.74 -45.24 -3.14
C ALA A 648 27.03 -43.87 -3.00
N PRO A 649 27.68 -42.73 -3.33
CA PRO A 649 27.08 -41.40 -3.18
C PRO A 649 25.72 -41.23 -3.87
N ASP A 650 25.46 -42.00 -4.91
CA ASP A 650 24.27 -41.96 -5.78
C ASP A 650 23.35 -43.18 -5.61
N ARG A 651 23.62 -44.09 -4.66
CA ARG A 651 22.93 -45.39 -4.59
C ARG A 651 22.72 -45.91 -3.17
N ILE A 652 21.47 -46.24 -2.85
CA ILE A 652 21.07 -46.89 -1.60
C ILE A 652 21.60 -48.33 -1.55
N LEU A 653 22.12 -48.75 -0.39
CA LEU A 653 22.56 -50.12 -0.13
C LEU A 653 21.36 -51.06 -0.07
N LYS A 654 21.43 -52.16 -0.81
CA LYS A 654 20.48 -53.28 -0.73
C LYS A 654 21.25 -54.59 -0.67
N ALA A 655 21.10 -55.33 0.44
CA ALA A 655 21.74 -56.63 0.62
C ALA A 655 20.69 -57.71 0.88
N THR A 656 20.84 -58.87 0.22
CA THR A 656 19.93 -60.01 0.44
C THR A 656 20.17 -60.59 1.84
N PRO A 657 19.12 -60.80 2.66
CA PRO A 657 19.27 -61.38 3.99
C PRO A 657 20.04 -62.71 3.98
N GLY A 658 21.02 -62.85 4.88
CA GLY A 658 21.86 -64.06 4.97
C GLY A 658 22.95 -64.18 3.90
N SER A 659 23.10 -63.18 3.02
CA SER A 659 24.17 -63.12 2.00
C SER A 659 25.23 -62.07 2.34
N ILE A 660 26.44 -62.27 1.81
CA ILE A 660 27.54 -61.31 1.95
C ILE A 660 27.24 -60.08 1.06
N VAL A 661 27.41 -58.89 1.63
CA VAL A 661 27.31 -57.62 0.89
C VAL A 661 28.32 -57.59 -0.25
N LYS A 662 27.84 -57.46 -1.49
CA LYS A 662 28.69 -57.45 -2.70
C LYS A 662 29.38 -56.11 -2.95
N ASP A 663 28.82 -55.03 -2.42
CA ASP A 663 29.34 -53.68 -2.58
C ASP A 663 30.51 -53.42 -1.62
N THR A 664 31.54 -52.72 -2.12
CA THR A 664 32.74 -52.37 -1.34
C THR A 664 32.60 -50.97 -0.72
N GLY A 665 33.10 -50.78 0.51
CA GLY A 665 33.13 -49.48 1.19
C GLY A 665 34.05 -48.44 0.54
N HIS A 666 34.94 -48.85 -0.37
CA HIS A 666 35.89 -47.97 -1.05
C HIS A 666 35.23 -46.77 -1.74
N LYS A 667 34.07 -46.97 -2.38
CA LYS A 667 33.33 -45.87 -3.05
C LYS A 667 32.87 -44.78 -2.09
N ILE A 668 32.53 -45.15 -0.85
CA ILE A 668 32.07 -44.21 0.17
C ILE A 668 33.24 -43.54 0.89
N ALA A 669 34.36 -44.23 1.04
CA ALA A 669 35.56 -43.67 1.66
C ALA A 669 36.25 -42.59 0.80
N GLU A 670 36.29 -42.79 -0.53
CA GLU A 670 37.05 -41.92 -1.46
C GLU A 670 36.21 -40.81 -2.14
N SER A 671 34.89 -40.80 -1.94
CA SER A 671 34.00 -39.84 -2.60
C SER A 671 33.40 -38.86 -1.61
N ASP A 672 33.03 -37.67 -2.11
CA ASP A 672 32.14 -36.78 -1.37
C ASP A 672 30.74 -37.40 -1.31
N LEU A 673 30.10 -37.31 -0.15
CA LEU A 673 28.79 -37.88 0.10
C LEU A 673 27.75 -36.77 0.22
N PRO A 674 26.55 -36.91 -0.36
CA PRO A 674 25.51 -35.90 -0.23
C PRO A 674 25.02 -35.85 1.23
N LEU A 675 24.89 -34.66 1.81
CA LEU A 675 24.35 -34.51 3.17
C LEU A 675 22.85 -34.83 3.20
N TYR A 676 22.14 -34.60 2.10
CA TYR A 676 20.71 -34.90 1.93
C TYR A 676 20.48 -35.84 0.74
N TYR A 677 19.66 -36.86 0.93
CA TYR A 677 19.33 -37.87 -0.07
C TYR A 677 17.82 -38.15 -0.11
N PRO A 678 17.19 -38.35 -1.29
CA PRO A 678 15.76 -38.64 -1.37
C PRO A 678 15.39 -39.96 -0.68
N CYS A 679 14.48 -39.89 0.29
CA CYS A 679 14.00 -41.06 1.01
C CYS A 679 12.99 -41.86 0.15
N PRO A 680 13.11 -43.19 0.03
CA PRO A 680 12.14 -44.06 -0.67
C PRO A 680 10.74 -44.16 -0.03
N CYS A 681 10.39 -43.27 0.89
CA CYS A 681 9.09 -43.27 1.54
C CYS A 681 8.01 -42.71 0.61
N ARG A 682 6.74 -43.09 0.83
CA ARG A 682 5.60 -42.61 0.02
C ARG A 682 5.47 -41.07 -0.03
N GLY A 683 6.05 -40.36 0.93
CA GLY A 683 5.99 -38.91 1.01
C GLY A 683 7.13 -38.16 0.31
N GLY A 684 8.04 -38.84 -0.39
CA GLY A 684 9.11 -38.19 -1.17
C GLY A 684 10.03 -37.25 -0.36
N LYS A 685 10.15 -37.47 0.95
CA LYS A 685 10.90 -36.60 1.87
C LYS A 685 12.41 -36.71 1.65
N LEU A 686 13.15 -35.66 1.97
CA LEU A 686 14.61 -35.74 2.07
C LEU A 686 15.02 -36.42 3.38
N ALA A 687 16.02 -37.29 3.31
CA ALA A 687 16.72 -37.88 4.44
C ALA A 687 18.08 -37.20 4.60
N GLN A 688 18.49 -36.94 5.84
CA GLN A 688 19.78 -36.33 6.16
C GLN A 688 20.76 -37.40 6.64
N LEU A 689 22.03 -37.29 6.25
CA LEU A 689 23.11 -38.08 6.80
C LEU A 689 23.31 -37.70 8.27
N LEU A 690 22.96 -38.61 9.18
CA LEU A 690 22.99 -38.36 10.62
C LEU A 690 23.98 -39.26 11.37
N ARG A 691 24.37 -40.42 10.85
CA ARG A 691 25.32 -41.31 11.57
C ARG A 691 26.35 -41.96 10.65
N LEU A 692 27.56 -42.06 11.16
CA LEU A 692 28.66 -42.84 10.57
C LEU A 692 28.94 -44.04 11.47
N HIS A 693 28.97 -45.22 10.89
CA HIS A 693 29.22 -46.49 11.57
C HIS A 693 30.61 -46.97 11.21
N VAL A 694 31.42 -47.34 12.20
CA VAL A 694 32.75 -47.90 11.99
C VAL A 694 32.96 -49.09 12.92
N VAL A 695 33.22 -50.27 12.36
CA VAL A 695 33.63 -51.45 13.10
C VAL A 695 35.12 -51.67 12.87
N THR A 696 35.91 -51.43 13.91
CA THR A 696 37.37 -51.53 13.86
C THR A 696 37.81 -52.99 13.92
N PRO A 697 38.88 -53.36 13.19
CA PRO A 697 39.35 -54.73 13.09
C PRO A 697 40.09 -55.16 14.35
N LYS A 698 40.33 -56.48 14.47
CA LYS A 698 41.21 -57.05 15.51
C LYS A 698 42.71 -56.93 15.18
N ALA A 699 43.05 -56.59 13.94
CA ALA A 699 44.43 -56.38 13.51
C ALA A 699 45.02 -55.12 14.16
N PRO A 700 46.36 -55.03 14.32
CA PRO A 700 47.04 -53.94 14.99
C PRO A 700 47.09 -52.64 14.15
N VAL A 701 45.92 -52.10 13.81
CA VAL A 701 45.75 -50.85 13.05
C VAL A 701 44.83 -49.90 13.80
N SER A 702 45.03 -48.59 13.67
CA SER A 702 44.16 -47.56 14.23
C SER A 702 43.29 -46.95 13.12
N CYS A 703 41.98 -47.16 13.19
CA CYS A 703 41.05 -46.46 12.30
C CYS A 703 40.87 -45.01 12.77
N THR A 704 40.79 -44.06 11.84
CA THR A 704 40.60 -42.64 12.15
C THR A 704 39.33 -42.07 11.51
N LEU A 705 38.69 -41.11 12.19
CA LEU A 705 37.54 -40.35 11.70
C LEU A 705 37.86 -38.86 11.61
N ASN A 706 37.59 -38.25 10.45
CA ASN A 706 37.78 -36.81 10.21
C ASN A 706 36.63 -36.23 9.36
N PRO A 707 35.38 -36.18 9.89
CA PRO A 707 34.26 -35.67 9.12
C PRO A 707 34.36 -34.16 8.90
N LYS A 708 34.19 -33.75 7.64
CA LYS A 708 34.15 -32.34 7.22
C LYS A 708 32.87 -32.11 6.44
N VAL A 709 31.95 -31.32 6.97
CA VAL A 709 30.63 -31.08 6.34
C VAL A 709 30.58 -29.67 5.77
N GLN A 710 30.15 -29.56 4.52
CA GLN A 710 29.88 -28.30 3.85
C GLN A 710 28.37 -28.22 3.52
N PRO A 711 27.57 -27.46 4.29
CA PRO A 711 26.13 -27.34 4.10
C PRO A 711 25.68 -26.66 2.80
N ALA A 712 26.51 -25.83 2.17
CA ALA A 712 26.24 -25.26 0.86
C ALA A 712 27.55 -24.87 0.16
N VAL A 713 27.54 -24.73 -1.17
CA VAL A 713 28.71 -24.20 -1.88
C VAL A 713 29.08 -22.82 -1.33
N GLY A 714 30.33 -22.64 -0.91
CA GLY A 714 30.82 -21.40 -0.30
C GLY A 714 30.51 -21.23 1.19
N SER A 715 29.78 -22.16 1.83
CA SER A 715 29.59 -22.14 3.28
C SER A 715 30.88 -22.57 4.01
N PRO A 716 31.05 -22.18 5.29
CA PRO A 716 32.08 -22.73 6.16
C PRO A 716 32.04 -24.26 6.21
N ILE A 717 33.21 -24.86 6.41
CA ILE A 717 33.38 -26.30 6.56
C ILE A 717 33.34 -26.63 8.05
N PHE A 718 32.31 -27.36 8.47
CA PHE A 718 32.06 -27.76 9.85
C PHE A 718 32.87 -29.02 10.20
N VAL A 719 33.46 -29.01 11.39
CA VAL A 719 34.31 -30.08 11.90
C VAL A 719 33.95 -30.45 13.33
N SER A 720 34.33 -31.65 13.75
CA SER A 720 34.14 -32.11 15.14
C SER A 720 35.28 -31.69 16.08
N THR A 721 36.48 -31.46 15.56
CA THR A 721 37.66 -30.98 16.30
C THR A 721 38.66 -30.32 15.32
N LEU A 722 39.53 -29.45 15.85
CA LEU A 722 40.68 -28.87 15.13
C LEU A 722 41.99 -29.66 15.36
N ASP A 723 41.99 -30.64 16.28
CA ASP A 723 43.19 -31.40 16.68
C ASP A 723 43.58 -32.51 15.67
N GLY A 724 42.88 -32.58 14.52
CA GLY A 724 43.11 -33.57 13.47
C GLY A 724 42.21 -34.81 13.56
N PRO A 725 42.54 -35.89 12.82
CA PRO A 725 41.72 -37.11 12.76
C PRO A 725 41.59 -37.83 14.11
N ILE A 726 40.38 -38.18 14.50
CA ILE A 726 40.07 -38.88 15.75
C ILE A 726 40.46 -40.35 15.63
N LYS A 727 41.40 -40.83 16.45
CA LYS A 727 41.80 -42.25 16.51
C LYS A 727 40.76 -43.08 17.28
N LEU A 728 40.30 -44.18 16.68
CA LEU A 728 39.34 -45.12 17.28
C LEU A 728 40.05 -46.30 17.94
N THR A 729 39.46 -46.81 19.02
CA THR A 729 39.95 -48.02 19.70
C THR A 729 39.77 -49.26 18.84
N GLN A 730 40.65 -50.25 19.03
CA GLN A 730 40.63 -51.49 18.26
C GLN A 730 39.51 -52.44 18.69
N SER A 731 39.17 -53.37 17.80
CA SER A 731 38.18 -54.41 18.06
C SER A 731 36.83 -53.89 18.60
N ALA A 732 36.41 -52.69 18.21
CA ALA A 732 35.26 -51.97 18.74
C ALA A 732 34.29 -51.51 17.64
N TYR A 733 33.05 -51.23 18.02
CA TYR A 733 32.03 -50.67 17.14
C TYR A 733 31.69 -49.24 17.57
N TRP A 734 32.07 -48.27 16.76
CA TRP A 734 31.86 -46.84 16.95
C TRP A 734 30.73 -46.30 16.07
N ILE A 735 29.96 -45.36 16.63
CA ILE A 735 28.97 -44.57 15.91
C ILE A 735 29.24 -43.09 16.15
N MET A 736 29.44 -42.34 15.07
CA MET A 736 29.51 -40.89 15.10
C MET A 736 28.20 -40.27 14.61
N ARG A 737 27.51 -39.54 15.48
CA ARG A 737 26.32 -38.78 15.13
C ARG A 737 26.69 -37.39 14.66
N LEU A 738 26.22 -37.04 13.47
CA LEU A 738 26.34 -35.73 12.84
C LEU A 738 25.28 -34.75 13.38
N PRO A 739 25.55 -33.45 13.35
CA PRO A 739 24.60 -32.40 13.70
C PRO A 739 23.31 -32.47 12.87
N TYR A 740 22.19 -32.15 13.49
CA TYR A 740 20.89 -32.07 12.83
C TYR A 740 20.74 -30.75 12.06
N VAL A 741 21.19 -29.63 12.66
CA VAL A 741 21.23 -28.30 12.03
C VAL A 741 22.65 -27.75 12.08
N TYR A 742 23.10 -27.11 11.01
CA TYR A 742 24.42 -26.49 10.93
C TYR A 742 24.30 -24.97 11.05
N VAL A 743 25.07 -24.36 11.96
CA VAL A 743 25.03 -22.91 12.24
C VAL A 743 26.45 -22.39 12.43
N ALA A 744 26.82 -21.38 11.65
CA ALA A 744 28.05 -20.58 11.83
C ALA A 744 27.65 -19.10 11.81
N ASP A 745 28.30 -18.27 12.62
CA ASP A 745 28.15 -16.80 12.61
C ASP A 745 26.70 -16.32 12.71
N LYS A 746 25.86 -17.02 13.49
CA LYS A 746 24.40 -16.81 13.64
C LYS A 746 23.57 -17.07 12.38
N GLN A 747 24.18 -17.49 11.29
CA GLN A 747 23.49 -17.98 10.11
C GLN A 747 23.28 -19.49 10.21
N HIS A 748 22.02 -19.92 10.13
CA HIS A 748 21.68 -21.33 10.02
C HIS A 748 21.53 -21.73 8.56
N TYR A 749 22.03 -22.92 8.22
CA TYR A 749 21.98 -23.45 6.86
C TYR A 749 20.78 -24.38 6.73
N SER A 750 19.83 -23.99 5.89
CA SER A 750 18.67 -24.81 5.54
C SER A 750 19.06 -25.96 4.62
N GLN A 751 18.13 -26.90 4.41
CA GLN A 751 18.39 -28.07 3.57
C GLN A 751 18.74 -27.66 2.13
N ASN A 752 19.94 -28.01 1.68
CA ASN A 752 20.47 -27.63 0.37
C ASN A 752 20.93 -28.89 -0.39
N PRO A 753 20.50 -29.11 -1.65
CA PRO A 753 20.95 -30.25 -2.45
C PRO A 753 22.47 -30.29 -2.71
N SER A 754 23.14 -29.15 -2.65
CA SER A 754 24.60 -29.05 -2.83
C SER A 754 25.39 -29.39 -1.57
N ALA A 755 24.73 -29.62 -0.44
CA ALA A 755 25.35 -29.95 0.82
C ALA A 755 26.06 -31.31 0.77
N LYS A 756 27.29 -31.38 1.28
CA LYS A 756 28.13 -32.58 1.20
C LYS A 756 28.92 -32.83 2.48
N LEU A 757 29.13 -34.10 2.80
CA LEU A 757 30.23 -34.57 3.63
C LEU A 757 31.42 -34.81 2.71
N LEU A 758 32.51 -34.07 2.92
CA LEU A 758 33.71 -34.10 2.07
C LEU A 758 34.46 -35.43 2.26
N LYS A 759 35.12 -35.90 1.20
CA LYS A 759 35.97 -37.11 1.21
C LYS A 759 37.10 -37.04 2.24
N GLY A 760 37.66 -38.19 2.59
CA GLY A 760 38.72 -38.31 3.61
C GLY A 760 38.17 -38.42 5.04
N VAL A 761 36.90 -38.82 5.18
CA VAL A 761 36.24 -39.04 6.48
C VAL A 761 36.86 -40.22 7.21
N PHE A 762 37.12 -41.32 6.51
CA PHE A 762 37.67 -42.55 7.06
C PHE A 762 39.14 -42.65 6.71
N GLY A 763 39.99 -42.97 7.69
CA GLY A 763 41.41 -43.20 7.49
C GLY A 763 41.92 -44.37 8.33
N ILE A 764 43.15 -44.80 8.05
CA ILE A 764 43.84 -45.83 8.82
C ILE A 764 45.28 -45.36 9.04
N THR A 765 45.74 -45.43 10.29
CA THR A 765 47.12 -45.18 10.69
C THR A 765 47.68 -46.42 11.39
N GLU A 766 49.00 -46.63 11.29
CA GLU A 766 49.66 -47.64 12.11
C GLU A 766 49.65 -47.23 13.59
N ILE A 767 49.77 -48.21 14.49
CA ILE A 767 50.06 -47.93 15.89
C ILE A 767 51.56 -47.72 16.00
N ASP A 768 51.98 -46.53 16.43
CA ASP A 768 53.31 -46.35 17.01
C ASP A 768 53.35 -47.18 18.29
N GLN A 769 54.09 -48.30 18.27
CA GLN A 769 54.33 -49.12 19.46
C GLN A 769 55.30 -48.44 20.42
#